data_AF-A0A1F6IBH4-F1
#
_entry.id   AF-A0A1F6IBH4-F1
#
_cell.length_a   1.000
_cell.length_b   1.000
_cell.length_c   1.000
_cell.angle_alpha   90.00
_cell.angle_beta   90.00
_cell.angle_gamma   90.00
#
_symmetry.space_group_name_H-M   'P 1'
#
loop_
_entity.id
_entity.type
_entity.pdbx_description
1 polymer ?
#
loop_
_entity_poly.entity_id
_entity_poly.type
_entity_poly.pdbx_seq_one_letter_code
_entity_poly.pdbx_strand_id
1 'polypeptide(L)'
;MKIIKLFFFVFLHIAAVVAIIIAFWPMAEWYFNNPTFPPSPENIEANPLWGVDFYYTGSLVNLLRDNFVLPNIGWGYAWFSGWPTLSSYPILQYYFIVPFTLFFSLIDAIKVWMLVSLALYFAGLYGVFYVLSRNIVLSVVLSIAGIYSVGVYGTLMWGGSLPSHATQAFFPWVLFFIILYLKSHNIRYLLFASILGGIAIWAHPQIVIAYIYPSSAILFIFWLGGMKFVKRLKSLFLYITISFLIALPFSYPSLGNALSGFVIKDSYNVASSTAAGPASQLANDVIAFHKAQPMRIFTDTNTTIFYMVAGAFLFFFVMLIITRRKKSVAYVIPFVILAIYFVVYTWMFAYGISIYHGGWYRLFWATPLWVGIFSAAFWGAGEDGLRIIFKKKHFYLVSHLIISFLVLIAAFPVLLNYSGGVRDKIIPRSNTSSAYPNILNLQTSGREHEELKKKLIPSWMNGENKQYRMYSGDQTINIWWNSLYSMPLARGYFDPPVTAKNRGYFFLTDASLSQSAKGDGEDQLVGEFHYPPDAALSNTLFFVDWYSIKYIESGPSLASYTPLPKSFNNSTYIKQDERLDFNKEKYNTGDMSLHYYEVKDEYVSPILSATNAQTLGIIASDTGYETIIRSLADMNMSSKLVIPIKLGQYIDQIKSSDFAEIDGLIVYDYNYSNKGNAYRLLNDYVKKGKKIFIDTGVEVKEATSTELPEIFPMNRSERKPLGKTWDFEIGESELMKDIDFTAFDEPIFNNEAWSIAYPFDDSDIREGSTILLKNKGKTVMIDYDVGGGKIIWSGINLPYHTIRSHNVEEVRFFKNIIEKLLNGIPVSSEPTFEAKFINPQKRKIDFQGATGVLFKEQAYPGWSAKVIGSSGSHGIKIFKAGPANPGFMYVRVPAEYSQNETNITFAYRGSFVTWFLSIVSFSIVAFLLEEILIGGRILGRLRRLVWKKAHGQVNSWWKREDE
;
A
#
# COMPACT_ATOMS: atom_id res chain seq x y z
N MET A 1 34.89 -0.82 -45.57
CA MET A 1 35.61 -0.02 -44.53
C MET A 1 34.71 0.63 -43.47
N LYS A 2 33.64 1.37 -43.80
CA LYS A 2 32.73 1.97 -42.77
C LYS A 2 32.03 0.92 -41.90
N ILE A 3 31.57 -0.18 -42.52
CA ILE A 3 30.95 -1.32 -41.82
C ILE A 3 31.95 -1.99 -40.87
N ILE A 4 33.19 -2.24 -41.31
CA ILE A 4 34.25 -2.83 -40.47
C ILE A 4 34.58 -1.93 -39.26
N LYS A 5 34.63 -0.61 -39.45
CA LYS A 5 34.83 0.35 -38.34
C LYS A 5 33.67 0.34 -37.35
N LEU A 6 32.44 0.27 -37.85
CA LEU A 6 31.26 0.15 -37.02
C LEU A 6 31.26 -1.18 -36.24
N PHE A 7 31.57 -2.29 -36.92
CA PHE A 7 31.68 -3.61 -36.31
C PHE A 7 32.74 -3.65 -35.21
N PHE A 8 33.95 -3.15 -35.48
CA PHE A 8 35.02 -3.07 -34.48
C PHE A 8 34.63 -2.18 -33.29
N PHE A 9 33.98 -1.06 -33.54
CA PHE A 9 33.51 -0.16 -32.48
C PHE A 9 32.43 -0.81 -31.61
N VAL A 10 31.46 -1.51 -32.22
CA VAL A 10 30.44 -2.28 -31.49
C VAL A 10 31.10 -3.40 -30.68
N PHE A 11 32.06 -4.11 -31.27
CA PHE A 11 32.82 -5.15 -30.58
C PHE A 11 33.54 -4.63 -29.33
N LEU A 12 34.19 -3.46 -29.41
CA LEU A 12 34.84 -2.85 -28.24
C LEU A 12 33.85 -2.50 -27.12
N HIS A 13 32.65 -2.03 -27.45
CA HIS A 13 31.61 -1.78 -26.46
C HIS A 13 31.08 -3.07 -25.83
N ILE A 14 30.90 -4.13 -26.63
CA ILE A 14 30.52 -5.46 -26.11
C ILE A 14 31.61 -5.98 -25.17
N ALA A 15 32.89 -5.91 -25.57
CA ALA A 15 34.01 -6.34 -24.75
C ALA A 15 34.11 -5.55 -23.43
N ALA A 16 33.83 -4.24 -23.47
CA ALA A 16 33.77 -3.40 -22.27
C ALA A 16 32.66 -3.85 -21.30
N VAL A 17 31.46 -4.13 -21.81
CA VAL A 17 30.36 -4.65 -21.00
C VAL A 17 30.68 -6.03 -20.43
N VAL A 18 31.28 -6.91 -21.23
CA VAL A 18 31.75 -8.24 -20.77
C VAL A 18 32.77 -8.10 -19.65
N ALA A 19 33.73 -7.18 -19.75
CA ALA A 19 34.71 -6.92 -18.69
C ALA A 19 34.04 -6.46 -17.39
N ILE A 20 33.01 -5.61 -17.48
CA ILE A 20 32.22 -5.16 -16.32
C ILE A 20 31.46 -6.35 -15.69
N ILE A 21 30.85 -7.22 -16.51
CA ILE A 21 30.15 -8.42 -16.02
C ILE A 21 31.13 -9.38 -15.33
N ILE A 22 32.31 -9.61 -15.91
CA ILE A 22 33.36 -10.44 -15.30
C ILE A 22 33.80 -9.86 -13.96
N ALA A 23 34.01 -8.54 -13.88
CA ALA A 23 34.36 -7.89 -12.62
C ALA A 23 33.23 -7.95 -11.57
N PHE A 24 31.97 -7.95 -12.00
CA PHE A 24 30.81 -8.11 -11.12
C PHE A 24 30.61 -9.55 -10.65
N TRP A 25 31.05 -10.55 -11.42
CA TRP A 25 30.80 -11.96 -11.15
C TRP A 25 31.13 -12.41 -9.72
N PRO A 26 32.29 -12.05 -9.10
CA PRO A 26 32.58 -12.44 -7.72
C PRO A 26 31.60 -11.88 -6.69
N MET A 27 30.98 -10.73 -6.95
CA MET A 27 29.93 -10.17 -6.08
C MET A 27 28.60 -10.89 -6.31
N ALA A 28 28.26 -11.20 -7.56
CA ALA A 28 27.08 -11.96 -7.91
C ALA A 28 27.11 -13.38 -7.33
N GLU A 29 28.25 -14.07 -7.44
CA GLU A 29 28.49 -15.39 -6.88
C GLU A 29 28.36 -15.38 -5.35
N TRP A 30 28.97 -14.40 -4.68
CA TRP A 30 28.83 -14.25 -3.23
C TRP A 30 27.38 -14.01 -2.80
N TYR A 31 26.64 -13.18 -3.54
CA TYR A 31 25.23 -12.92 -3.24
C TYR A 31 24.33 -14.14 -3.50
N PHE A 32 24.63 -14.92 -4.54
CA PHE A 32 23.79 -16.04 -4.99
C PHE A 32 24.07 -17.34 -4.23
N ASN A 33 25.34 -17.73 -4.18
CA ASN A 33 25.76 -19.09 -3.85
C ASN A 33 26.00 -19.34 -2.37
N ASN A 34 26.12 -18.35 -1.48
CA ASN A 34 26.66 -18.59 -0.14
C ASN A 34 25.79 -19.54 0.72
N PRO A 35 26.21 -20.80 0.95
CA PRO A 35 25.41 -21.81 1.64
C PRO A 35 26.25 -22.41 2.78
N THR A 36 26.87 -21.62 3.65
CA THR A 36 27.65 -22.24 4.74
C THR A 36 26.73 -22.68 5.86
N PHE A 37 26.31 -23.94 5.78
CA PHE A 37 25.84 -24.69 6.94
C PHE A 37 26.66 -25.99 7.07
N PRO A 38 27.13 -26.36 8.28
CA PRO A 38 26.96 -25.65 9.55
C PRO A 38 27.86 -24.40 9.63
N PRO A 39 27.45 -23.34 10.33
CA PRO A 39 28.36 -22.28 10.70
C PRO A 39 29.46 -22.89 11.56
N SER A 40 30.74 -22.68 11.21
CA SER A 40 31.75 -22.76 12.25
C SER A 40 31.54 -21.56 13.19
N PRO A 41 31.83 -21.69 14.50
CA PRO A 41 31.79 -20.55 15.43
C PRO A 41 32.67 -19.36 14.98
N GLU A 42 33.57 -19.59 14.03
CA GLU A 42 34.54 -18.63 13.51
C GLU A 42 34.14 -18.00 12.17
N ASN A 43 33.18 -18.57 11.42
CA ASN A 43 32.72 -18.08 10.10
C ASN A 43 31.20 -18.18 9.94
N ILE A 44 30.47 -17.33 10.67
CA ILE A 44 29.08 -17.00 10.32
C ILE A 44 29.14 -16.04 9.12
N GLU A 45 29.36 -16.58 7.91
CA GLU A 45 29.18 -15.78 6.71
C GLU A 45 27.68 -15.46 6.56
N ALA A 46 27.33 -14.25 7.01
CA ALA A 46 26.07 -13.57 6.80
C ALA A 46 25.41 -13.90 5.44
N ASN A 47 24.28 -14.62 5.46
CA ASN A 47 23.50 -14.81 4.24
C ASN A 47 22.93 -13.44 3.79
N PRO A 48 23.14 -13.02 2.53
CA PRO A 48 22.65 -11.73 2.04
C PRO A 48 21.12 -11.56 2.10
N LEU A 49 20.37 -12.66 2.24
CA LEU A 49 18.91 -12.74 2.26
C LEU A 49 18.21 -12.27 3.55
N TRP A 50 18.67 -11.23 4.23
CA TRP A 50 18.21 -10.96 5.61
C TRP A 50 17.32 -9.71 5.70
N GLY A 51 16.13 -9.73 5.11
CA GLY A 51 15.30 -8.52 5.12
C GLY A 51 13.80 -8.75 5.04
N VAL A 52 13.08 -7.93 5.80
CA VAL A 52 11.64 -7.72 5.74
C VAL A 52 11.13 -7.61 4.29
N ASP A 53 11.68 -6.68 3.53
CA ASP A 53 11.26 -6.42 2.15
C ASP A 53 11.51 -7.62 1.20
N PHE A 54 12.40 -8.56 1.56
CA PHE A 54 12.62 -9.78 0.79
C PHE A 54 11.42 -10.71 0.86
N TYR A 55 10.96 -11.07 2.07
CA TYR A 55 9.78 -11.93 2.23
C TYR A 55 8.49 -11.23 1.84
N TYR A 56 8.42 -9.91 1.99
CA TYR A 56 7.32 -9.13 1.41
C TYR A 56 7.29 -9.27 -0.12
N THR A 57 8.44 -9.08 -0.78
CA THR A 57 8.58 -9.31 -2.23
C THR A 57 8.22 -10.76 -2.57
N GLY A 58 8.66 -11.72 -1.78
CA GLY A 58 8.29 -13.14 -1.88
C GLY A 58 6.79 -13.35 -1.86
N SER A 59 6.09 -12.83 -0.85
CA SER A 59 4.64 -12.93 -0.70
C SER A 59 3.90 -12.39 -1.93
N LEU A 60 4.28 -11.22 -2.43
CA LEU A 60 3.60 -10.61 -3.59
C LEU A 60 3.94 -11.30 -4.91
N VAL A 61 5.19 -11.71 -5.12
CA VAL A 61 5.59 -12.50 -6.30
C VAL A 61 4.92 -13.87 -6.29
N ASN A 62 4.80 -14.51 -5.14
CA ASN A 62 4.13 -15.81 -4.97
C ASN A 62 2.66 -15.73 -5.43
N LEU A 63 1.94 -14.68 -4.99
CA LEU A 63 0.56 -14.43 -5.41
C LEU A 63 0.42 -14.19 -6.92
N LEU A 64 1.36 -13.48 -7.53
CA LEU A 64 1.36 -13.22 -8.98
C LEU A 64 1.79 -14.45 -9.79
N ARG A 65 2.71 -15.28 -9.27
CA ARG A 65 3.16 -16.51 -9.91
C ARG A 65 1.99 -17.50 -10.03
N ASP A 66 1.27 -17.70 -8.94
CA ASP A 66 0.18 -18.67 -8.88
C ASP A 66 -1.06 -18.19 -9.67
N ASN A 67 -1.14 -16.89 -9.95
CA ASN A 67 -2.23 -16.29 -10.73
C ASN A 67 -1.79 -15.01 -11.46
N PHE A 68 -1.08 -15.21 -12.58
CA PHE A 68 -0.56 -14.10 -13.37
C PHE A 68 -1.68 -13.34 -14.09
N VAL A 69 -1.82 -12.06 -13.79
CA VAL A 69 -2.84 -11.18 -14.37
C VAL A 69 -2.30 -9.77 -14.53
N LEU A 70 -2.88 -8.97 -15.43
CA LEU A 70 -2.51 -7.54 -15.54
C LEU A 70 -2.88 -6.79 -14.25
N PRO A 71 -2.09 -5.77 -13.83
CA PRO A 71 -2.33 -5.05 -12.57
C PRO A 71 -3.78 -4.53 -12.43
N ASN A 72 -4.37 -4.09 -13.53
CA ASN A 72 -5.72 -3.56 -13.63
C ASN A 72 -6.82 -4.51 -13.15
N ILE A 73 -6.63 -5.80 -13.39
CA ILE A 73 -7.57 -6.86 -13.02
C ILE A 73 -7.05 -7.67 -11.84
N GLY A 74 -5.89 -7.31 -11.28
CA GLY A 74 -5.31 -7.98 -10.13
C GLY A 74 -6.10 -7.71 -8.85
N TRP A 75 -6.25 -8.75 -8.04
CA TRP A 75 -6.85 -8.73 -6.72
C TRP A 75 -5.89 -9.40 -5.74
N GLY A 76 -5.36 -8.65 -4.77
CA GLY A 76 -4.51 -9.19 -3.72
C GLY A 76 -5.39 -9.63 -2.57
N TYR A 77 -5.64 -10.94 -2.43
CA TYR A 77 -6.52 -11.50 -1.38
C TYR A 77 -5.79 -11.83 -0.08
N ALA A 78 -4.46 -11.76 -0.08
CA ALA A 78 -3.63 -12.34 0.98
C ALA A 78 -3.81 -11.65 2.33
N TRP A 79 -4.02 -10.33 2.36
CA TRP A 79 -4.01 -9.53 3.59
C TRP A 79 -5.27 -8.65 3.69
N PHE A 80 -5.66 -8.28 4.91
CA PHE A 80 -6.75 -7.33 5.24
C PHE A 80 -8.05 -7.52 4.44
N SER A 81 -8.41 -8.78 4.12
CA SER A 81 -9.58 -9.12 3.30
C SER A 81 -9.57 -8.56 1.87
N GLY A 82 -8.38 -8.25 1.38
CA GLY A 82 -8.05 -8.00 0.00
C GLY A 82 -8.34 -6.60 -0.56
N TRP A 83 -7.59 -6.24 -1.58
CA TRP A 83 -7.73 -4.96 -2.29
C TRP A 83 -7.22 -5.06 -3.75
N PRO A 84 -7.54 -4.07 -4.61
CA PRO A 84 -7.02 -4.00 -5.97
C PRO A 84 -5.49 -3.98 -6.01
N THR A 85 -4.90 -4.83 -6.82
CA THR A 85 -3.44 -4.97 -6.92
C THR A 85 -2.73 -3.66 -7.32
N LEU A 86 -3.37 -2.77 -8.09
CA LEU A 86 -2.84 -1.43 -8.40
C LEU A 86 -2.74 -0.49 -7.18
N SER A 87 -3.44 -0.78 -6.10
CA SER A 87 -3.31 -0.06 -4.83
C SER A 87 -2.10 -0.53 -4.03
N SER A 88 -1.52 -1.69 -4.36
CA SER A 88 -0.25 -2.15 -3.79
C SER A 88 0.90 -1.40 -4.44
N TYR A 89 1.75 -0.82 -3.60
CA TYR A 89 2.90 -0.05 -4.01
C TYR A 89 4.16 -0.59 -3.35
N PRO A 90 5.29 -0.70 -4.07
CA PRO A 90 5.49 -0.69 -5.54
C PRO A 90 5.19 -2.04 -6.19
N ILE A 91 4.78 -2.09 -7.47
CA ILE A 91 4.34 -3.37 -8.09
C ILE A 91 5.14 -3.85 -9.30
N LEU A 92 5.68 -2.95 -10.14
CA LEU A 92 6.29 -3.35 -11.42
C LEU A 92 7.44 -4.35 -11.24
N GLN A 93 8.23 -4.19 -10.18
CA GLN A 93 9.37 -5.08 -9.91
C GLN A 93 8.93 -6.53 -9.69
N TYR A 94 7.74 -6.77 -9.11
CA TYR A 94 7.22 -8.13 -8.93
C TYR A 94 6.88 -8.80 -10.27
N TYR A 95 6.32 -8.04 -11.21
CA TYR A 95 6.07 -8.53 -12.58
C TYR A 95 7.35 -8.89 -13.33
N PHE A 96 8.45 -8.18 -13.07
CA PHE A 96 9.75 -8.54 -13.65
C PHE A 96 10.37 -9.78 -13.02
N ILE A 97 10.04 -10.11 -11.76
CA ILE A 97 10.51 -11.31 -11.08
C ILE A 97 9.76 -12.57 -11.55
N VAL A 98 8.43 -12.49 -11.79
CA VAL A 98 7.60 -13.67 -12.11
C VAL A 98 8.18 -14.56 -13.23
N PRO A 99 8.63 -14.05 -14.38
CA PRO A 99 9.20 -14.90 -15.43
C PRO A 99 10.39 -15.77 -14.97
N PHE A 100 11.18 -15.31 -13.99
CA PHE A 100 12.30 -16.07 -13.45
C PHE A 100 11.85 -17.26 -12.60
N THR A 101 10.63 -17.22 -12.04
CA THR A 101 10.06 -18.34 -11.27
C THR A 101 9.73 -19.57 -12.14
N LEU A 102 9.78 -19.44 -13.47
CA LEU A 102 9.68 -20.58 -14.40
C LEU A 102 10.95 -21.44 -14.43
N PHE A 103 12.08 -20.87 -13.99
CA PHE A 103 13.41 -21.51 -14.05
C PHE A 103 14.05 -21.70 -12.68
N PHE A 104 13.63 -20.89 -11.70
CA PHE A 104 14.23 -20.81 -10.37
C PHE A 104 13.16 -20.93 -9.29
N SER A 105 13.58 -21.33 -8.08
CA SER A 105 12.71 -21.24 -6.89
C SER A 105 12.28 -19.78 -6.65
N LEU A 106 11.23 -19.54 -5.86
CA LEU A 106 10.75 -18.18 -5.58
C LEU A 106 11.88 -17.27 -5.05
N ILE A 107 12.65 -17.78 -4.09
CA ILE A 107 13.74 -17.05 -3.44
C ILE A 107 14.86 -16.78 -4.45
N ASP A 108 15.25 -17.79 -5.23
CA ASP A 108 16.30 -17.65 -6.24
C ASP A 108 15.89 -16.70 -7.37
N ALA A 109 14.63 -16.72 -7.80
CA ALA A 109 14.10 -15.80 -8.82
C ALA A 109 14.24 -14.33 -8.39
N ILE A 110 13.95 -14.02 -7.11
CA ILE A 110 14.13 -12.68 -6.56
C ILE A 110 15.61 -12.29 -6.59
N LYS A 111 16.50 -13.19 -6.14
CA LYS A 111 17.96 -12.96 -6.19
C LYS A 111 18.45 -12.68 -7.60
N VAL A 112 18.06 -13.51 -8.57
CA VAL A 112 18.45 -13.34 -9.98
C VAL A 112 18.03 -11.97 -10.48
N TRP A 113 16.79 -11.54 -10.21
CA TRP A 113 16.33 -10.23 -10.64
C TRP A 113 17.13 -9.09 -10.01
N MET A 114 17.48 -9.18 -8.72
CA MET A 114 18.34 -8.19 -8.07
C MET A 114 19.71 -8.09 -8.76
N LEU A 115 20.33 -9.23 -9.09
CA LEU A 115 21.61 -9.28 -9.80
C LEU A 115 21.50 -8.72 -11.23
N VAL A 116 20.41 -9.02 -11.94
CA VAL A 116 20.14 -8.45 -13.27
C VAL A 116 20.01 -6.92 -13.18
N SER A 117 19.30 -6.42 -12.17
CA SER A 117 19.13 -4.97 -11.96
C SER A 117 20.45 -4.26 -11.69
N LEU A 118 21.36 -4.87 -10.92
CA LEU A 118 22.72 -4.38 -10.69
C LEU A 118 23.56 -4.38 -11.98
N ALA A 119 23.50 -5.46 -12.76
CA ALA A 119 24.20 -5.52 -14.04
C ALA A 119 23.71 -4.40 -14.99
N LEU A 120 22.41 -4.14 -15.03
CA LEU A 120 21.82 -3.03 -15.79
C LEU A 120 22.26 -1.66 -15.26
N TYR A 121 22.37 -1.49 -13.94
CA TYR A 121 22.91 -0.28 -13.32
C TYR A 121 24.36 -0.03 -13.74
N PHE A 122 25.24 -1.02 -13.61
CA PHE A 122 26.66 -0.89 -13.98
C PHE A 122 26.88 -0.68 -15.48
N ALA A 123 26.11 -1.35 -16.34
CA ALA A 123 26.10 -1.08 -17.77
C ALA A 123 25.62 0.35 -18.08
N GLY A 124 24.63 0.85 -17.34
CA GLY A 124 24.19 2.24 -17.41
C GLY A 124 25.29 3.22 -16.98
N LEU A 125 26.00 2.95 -15.88
CA LEU A 125 27.15 3.76 -15.44
C LEU A 125 28.15 3.91 -16.58
N TYR A 126 28.52 2.78 -17.19
CA TYR A 126 29.43 2.75 -18.33
C TYR A 126 28.93 3.61 -19.49
N GLY A 127 27.66 3.46 -19.86
CA GLY A 127 27.05 4.24 -20.94
C GLY A 127 27.14 5.74 -20.71
N VAL A 128 26.78 6.21 -19.50
CA VAL A 128 26.85 7.63 -19.14
C VAL A 128 28.29 8.14 -19.15
N PHE A 129 29.20 7.41 -18.50
CA PHE A 129 30.61 7.79 -18.43
C PHE A 129 31.20 7.88 -19.83
N TYR A 130 30.89 6.92 -20.71
CA TYR A 130 31.40 6.89 -22.08
C TYR A 130 30.88 8.06 -22.92
N VAL A 131 29.58 8.38 -22.83
CA VAL A 131 29.01 9.50 -23.58
C VAL A 131 29.64 10.83 -23.17
N LEU A 132 30.08 10.97 -21.92
CA LEU A 132 30.76 12.16 -21.42
C LEU A 132 32.25 12.19 -21.76
N SER A 133 32.98 11.10 -21.48
CA SER A 133 34.44 11.01 -21.61
C SER A 133 34.91 10.73 -23.04
N ARG A 134 34.11 10.03 -23.84
CA ARG A 134 34.49 9.40 -25.12
C ARG A 134 35.68 8.44 -25.01
N ASN A 135 35.91 7.87 -23.83
CA ASN A 135 37.03 6.98 -23.53
C ASN A 135 36.51 5.66 -22.93
N ILE A 136 36.68 4.56 -23.65
CA ILE A 136 36.18 3.24 -23.22
C ILE A 136 36.89 2.78 -21.94
N VAL A 137 38.21 2.94 -21.85
CA VAL A 137 39.01 2.44 -20.73
C VAL A 137 38.63 3.16 -19.43
N LEU A 138 38.59 4.50 -19.44
CA LEU A 138 38.17 5.26 -18.27
C LEU A 138 36.76 4.87 -17.84
N SER A 139 35.83 4.71 -18.79
CA SER A 139 34.45 4.34 -18.47
C SER A 139 34.34 2.94 -17.85
N VAL A 140 35.10 1.96 -18.35
CA VAL A 140 35.17 0.61 -17.73
C VAL A 140 35.75 0.70 -16.32
N VAL A 141 36.86 1.42 -16.13
CA VAL A 141 37.50 1.61 -14.82
C VAL A 141 36.54 2.23 -13.82
N LEU A 142 35.85 3.32 -14.19
CA LEU A 142 34.88 3.99 -13.31
C LEU A 142 33.69 3.08 -12.97
N SER A 143 33.20 2.28 -13.93
CA SER A 143 32.13 1.31 -13.69
C SER A 143 32.56 0.17 -12.76
N ILE A 144 33.76 -0.37 -12.93
CA ILE A 144 34.33 -1.40 -12.04
C ILE A 144 34.55 -0.84 -10.64
N ALA A 145 35.03 0.40 -10.52
CA ALA A 145 35.12 1.06 -9.22
C ALA A 145 33.72 1.24 -8.57
N GLY A 146 32.67 1.47 -9.37
CA GLY A 146 31.29 1.44 -8.92
C GLY A 146 30.83 0.08 -8.39
N ILE A 147 31.22 -1.02 -9.05
CA ILE A 147 30.97 -2.41 -8.58
C ILE A 147 31.57 -2.61 -7.18
N TYR A 148 32.77 -2.11 -6.93
CA TYR A 148 33.45 -2.26 -5.64
C TYR A 148 33.19 -1.10 -4.67
N SER A 149 32.05 -0.41 -4.81
CA SER A 149 31.60 0.63 -3.87
C SER A 149 30.50 0.07 -2.97
N VAL A 150 30.79 0.01 -1.66
CA VAL A 150 29.90 -0.52 -0.61
C VAL A 150 28.51 0.15 -0.64
N GLY A 151 28.46 1.45 -0.91
CA GLY A 151 27.23 2.23 -0.89
C GLY A 151 26.16 1.77 -1.89
N VAL A 152 26.55 1.06 -2.96
CA VAL A 152 25.62 0.51 -3.98
C VAL A 152 24.76 -0.61 -3.39
N TYR A 153 25.30 -1.40 -2.47
CA TYR A 153 24.66 -2.62 -1.97
C TYR A 153 23.78 -2.39 -0.74
N GLY A 154 23.82 -1.22 -0.12
CA GLY A 154 23.11 -0.95 1.13
C GLY A 154 21.58 -1.10 1.05
N THR A 155 20.98 -1.00 -0.14
CA THR A 155 19.55 -1.22 -0.38
C THR A 155 19.20 -2.64 -0.82
N LEU A 156 20.22 -3.42 -1.20
CA LEU A 156 20.09 -4.84 -1.54
C LEU A 156 20.22 -5.71 -0.29
N MET A 157 21.03 -5.26 0.66
CA MET A 157 21.40 -5.99 1.87
C MET A 157 20.55 -5.55 3.06
N TRP A 158 20.28 -6.52 3.92
CA TRP A 158 19.71 -6.53 5.27
C TRP A 158 18.73 -5.39 5.63
N GLY A 159 17.42 -5.68 5.57
CA GLY A 159 16.34 -4.69 5.70
C GLY A 159 16.18 -3.75 4.49
N GLY A 160 16.97 -3.95 3.43
CA GLY A 160 17.00 -3.13 2.22
C GLY A 160 15.72 -3.18 1.39
N SER A 161 15.45 -2.12 0.63
CA SER A 161 14.22 -2.00 -0.15
C SER A 161 14.37 -2.51 -1.56
N LEU A 162 14.10 -3.80 -1.78
CA LEU A 162 14.37 -4.48 -3.05
C LEU A 162 13.73 -3.79 -4.27
N PRO A 163 12.46 -3.37 -4.23
CA PRO A 163 11.89 -2.66 -5.37
C PRO A 163 12.58 -1.31 -5.61
N SER A 164 12.95 -0.59 -4.54
CA SER A 164 13.74 0.64 -4.64
C SER A 164 15.14 0.37 -5.19
N HIS A 165 15.78 -0.73 -4.79
CA HIS A 165 17.10 -1.16 -5.25
C HIS A 165 17.09 -1.43 -6.75
N ALA A 166 16.20 -2.31 -7.21
CA ALA A 166 16.08 -2.63 -8.63
C ALA A 166 15.73 -1.40 -9.49
N THR A 167 15.04 -0.41 -8.91
CA THR A 167 14.71 0.85 -9.61
C THR A 167 15.93 1.75 -9.83
N GLN A 168 17.03 1.57 -9.09
CA GLN A 168 18.27 2.33 -9.29
C GLN A 168 18.84 2.15 -10.70
N ALA A 169 18.61 0.99 -11.33
CA ALA A 169 19.04 0.70 -12.69
C ALA A 169 18.55 1.74 -13.71
N PHE A 170 17.35 2.29 -13.54
CA PHE A 170 16.79 3.28 -14.47
C PHE A 170 17.58 4.59 -14.48
N PHE A 171 18.24 4.91 -13.36
CA PHE A 171 18.82 6.22 -13.19
C PHE A 171 19.92 6.57 -14.21
N PRO A 172 21.02 5.80 -14.31
CA PRO A 172 22.05 6.12 -15.29
C PRO A 172 21.50 6.09 -16.73
N TRP A 173 20.55 5.21 -17.05
CA TRP A 173 19.95 5.16 -18.39
C TRP A 173 19.13 6.41 -18.74
N VAL A 174 18.32 6.94 -17.80
CA VAL A 174 17.60 8.19 -18.02
C VAL A 174 18.59 9.34 -18.29
N LEU A 175 19.65 9.45 -17.49
CA LEU A 175 20.66 10.48 -17.69
C LEU A 175 21.43 10.32 -18.99
N PHE A 176 21.77 9.09 -19.38
CA PHE A 176 22.41 8.77 -20.65
C PHE A 176 21.60 9.36 -21.82
N PHE A 177 20.29 9.09 -21.85
CA PHE A 177 19.42 9.59 -22.92
C PHE A 177 19.19 11.10 -22.85
N ILE A 178 19.10 11.70 -21.65
CA ILE A 178 19.03 13.16 -21.51
C ILE A 178 20.30 13.82 -22.05
N ILE A 179 21.49 13.29 -21.73
CA ILE A 179 22.76 13.84 -22.22
C ILE A 179 22.84 13.68 -23.75
N LEU A 180 22.42 12.55 -24.30
CA LEU A 180 22.34 12.37 -25.76
C LEU A 180 21.37 13.37 -26.42
N TYR A 181 20.20 13.62 -25.81
CA TYR A 181 19.26 14.63 -26.29
C TYR A 181 19.89 16.03 -26.28
N LEU A 182 20.52 16.42 -25.17
CA LEU A 182 21.13 17.74 -25.00
C LEU A 182 22.32 17.96 -25.96
N LYS A 183 23.04 16.89 -26.34
CA LYS A 183 24.14 16.94 -27.33
C LYS A 183 23.66 16.94 -28.78
N SER A 184 22.68 16.10 -29.11
CA SER A 184 22.27 15.85 -30.51
C SER A 184 21.03 16.64 -30.95
N HIS A 185 20.27 17.18 -30.00
CA HIS A 185 18.94 17.77 -30.21
C HIS A 185 17.89 16.79 -30.78
N ASN A 186 18.17 15.49 -30.79
CA ASN A 186 17.27 14.47 -31.33
C ASN A 186 16.21 14.09 -30.28
N ILE A 187 14.96 14.48 -30.54
CA ILE A 187 13.82 14.24 -29.65
C ILE A 187 13.63 12.78 -29.24
N ARG A 188 14.04 11.80 -30.07
CA ARG A 188 13.91 10.37 -29.75
C ARG A 188 14.59 10.00 -28.44
N TYR A 189 15.74 10.62 -28.13
CA TYR A 189 16.40 10.38 -26.86
C TYR A 189 15.63 10.98 -25.69
N LEU A 190 14.98 12.14 -25.86
CA LEU A 190 14.07 12.68 -24.85
C LEU A 190 12.89 11.74 -24.61
N LEU A 191 12.31 11.17 -25.67
CA LEU A 191 11.19 10.23 -25.55
C LEU A 191 11.61 8.93 -24.86
N PHE A 192 12.80 8.39 -25.15
CA PHE A 192 13.37 7.25 -24.41
C PHE A 192 13.55 7.58 -22.93
N ALA A 193 14.13 8.74 -22.62
CA ALA A 193 14.27 9.19 -21.23
C ALA A 193 12.90 9.28 -20.55
N SER A 194 11.88 9.83 -21.21
CA SER A 194 10.52 9.92 -20.69
C SER A 194 9.87 8.56 -20.42
N ILE A 195 10.04 7.59 -21.32
CA ILE A 195 9.54 6.22 -21.11
C ILE A 195 10.21 5.61 -19.89
N LEU A 196 11.55 5.66 -19.81
CA LEU A 196 12.28 5.10 -18.68
C LEU A 196 11.96 5.83 -17.37
N GLY A 197 11.79 7.15 -17.40
CA GLY A 197 11.35 7.95 -16.26
C GLY A 197 9.96 7.54 -15.78
N GLY A 198 9.01 7.33 -16.68
CA GLY A 198 7.66 6.86 -16.34
C GLY A 198 7.64 5.44 -15.79
N ILE A 199 8.40 4.52 -16.40
CA ILE A 199 8.56 3.14 -15.89
C ILE A 199 9.24 3.15 -14.51
N ALA A 200 10.23 4.02 -14.29
CA ALA A 200 10.86 4.18 -12.99
C ALA A 200 9.90 4.70 -11.91
N ILE A 201 8.91 5.54 -12.27
CA ILE A 201 7.84 5.93 -11.32
C ILE A 201 6.99 4.71 -10.97
N TRP A 202 6.63 3.89 -11.96
CA TRP A 202 5.88 2.65 -11.77
C TRP A 202 6.64 1.62 -10.90
N ALA A 203 7.96 1.61 -11.02
CA ALA A 203 8.85 0.76 -10.25
C ALA A 203 9.04 1.27 -8.81
N HIS A 204 9.42 2.54 -8.66
CA HIS A 204 9.52 3.23 -7.37
C HIS A 204 9.67 4.77 -7.57
N PRO A 205 8.60 5.60 -7.41
CA PRO A 205 8.58 7.07 -7.60
C PRO A 205 9.63 7.80 -6.79
N GLN A 206 9.99 7.27 -5.62
CA GLN A 206 10.99 7.88 -4.74
C GLN A 206 12.36 8.07 -5.41
N ILE A 207 12.83 7.07 -6.16
CA ILE A 207 14.11 7.18 -6.90
C ILE A 207 13.99 8.29 -7.96
N VAL A 208 12.81 8.43 -8.54
CA VAL A 208 12.54 9.45 -9.54
C VAL A 208 12.55 10.85 -8.93
N ILE A 209 11.85 11.03 -7.82
CA ILE A 209 11.68 12.32 -7.13
C ILE A 209 12.99 12.82 -6.51
N ALA A 210 13.72 11.97 -5.79
CA ALA A 210 14.91 12.39 -5.06
C ALA A 210 16.18 12.48 -5.93
N TYR A 211 16.25 11.66 -6.99
CA TYR A 211 17.47 11.52 -7.80
C TYR A 211 17.26 11.87 -9.27
N ILE A 212 16.34 11.21 -9.97
CA ILE A 212 16.24 11.33 -11.43
C ILE A 212 15.80 12.74 -11.85
N TYR A 213 14.70 13.26 -11.30
CA TYR A 213 14.16 14.57 -11.67
C TYR A 213 15.06 15.73 -11.29
N PRO A 214 15.62 15.82 -10.06
CA PRO A 214 16.56 16.88 -9.72
C PRO A 214 17.79 16.88 -10.62
N SER A 215 18.36 15.69 -10.88
CA SER A 215 19.52 15.57 -11.76
C SER A 215 19.21 15.96 -13.21
N SER A 216 18.05 15.53 -13.71
CA SER A 216 17.56 15.92 -15.03
C SER A 216 17.37 17.44 -15.11
N ALA A 217 16.72 18.04 -14.11
CA ALA A 217 16.45 19.47 -14.06
C ALA A 217 17.75 20.30 -14.05
N ILE A 218 18.74 19.91 -13.23
CA ILE A 218 20.06 20.54 -13.21
C ILE A 218 20.70 20.49 -14.61
N LEU A 219 20.67 19.34 -15.28
CA LEU A 219 21.18 19.22 -16.64
C LEU A 219 20.43 20.14 -17.61
N PHE A 220 19.09 20.16 -17.61
CA PHE A 220 18.33 21.03 -18.52
C PHE A 220 18.55 22.53 -18.26
N ILE A 221 18.60 22.95 -16.99
CA ILE A 221 18.74 24.36 -16.61
C ILE A 221 20.14 24.85 -16.98
N PHE A 222 21.17 24.11 -16.55
CA PHE A 222 22.56 24.56 -16.62
C PHE A 222 23.31 24.12 -17.88
N TRP A 223 22.75 23.28 -18.75
CA TRP A 223 23.45 22.86 -19.98
C TRP A 223 23.79 24.03 -20.90
N LEU A 224 25.08 24.26 -21.18
CA LEU A 224 25.53 25.38 -22.02
C LEU A 224 25.85 24.96 -23.48
N GLY A 225 25.52 23.74 -23.89
CA GLY A 225 25.85 23.17 -25.20
C GLY A 225 24.90 23.53 -26.35
N GLY A 226 24.69 24.82 -26.61
CA GLY A 226 24.10 25.32 -27.87
C GLY A 226 22.57 25.34 -27.99
N MET A 227 21.82 24.63 -27.13
CA MET A 227 20.35 24.74 -27.10
C MET A 227 19.91 26.00 -26.34
N LYS A 228 18.93 26.77 -26.86
CA LYS A 228 18.34 27.93 -26.15
C LYS A 228 17.69 27.51 -24.82
N PHE A 229 17.87 28.31 -23.76
CA PHE A 229 17.34 28.04 -22.42
C PHE A 229 15.83 27.70 -22.41
N VAL A 230 15.00 28.50 -23.09
CA VAL A 230 13.55 28.26 -23.19
C VAL A 230 13.22 26.89 -23.79
N LYS A 231 13.99 26.44 -24.81
CA LYS A 231 13.79 25.11 -25.40
C LYS A 231 14.17 24.00 -24.42
N ARG A 232 15.22 24.20 -23.61
CA ARG A 232 15.61 23.26 -22.55
C ARG A 232 14.53 23.14 -21.49
N LEU A 233 13.98 24.27 -21.03
CA LEU A 233 12.89 24.27 -20.04
C LEU A 233 11.61 23.62 -20.58
N LYS A 234 11.22 23.89 -21.83
CA LYS A 234 10.12 23.18 -22.49
C LYS A 234 10.36 21.67 -22.60
N SER A 235 11.60 21.26 -22.85
CA SER A 235 11.98 19.85 -22.93
C SER A 235 11.93 19.17 -21.56
N LEU A 236 12.38 19.86 -20.50
CA LEU A 236 12.26 19.39 -19.12
C LEU A 236 10.79 19.17 -18.75
N PHE A 237 9.94 20.17 -19.02
CA PHE A 237 8.51 20.07 -18.75
C PHE A 237 7.90 18.90 -19.52
N LEU A 238 8.16 18.80 -20.82
CA LEU A 238 7.70 17.69 -21.66
C LEU A 238 8.16 16.33 -21.10
N TYR A 239 9.42 16.22 -20.68
CA TYR A 239 9.97 15.01 -20.11
C TYR A 239 9.24 14.59 -18.83
N ILE A 240 9.05 15.51 -17.89
CA ILE A 240 8.36 15.27 -16.62
C ILE A 240 6.89 14.91 -16.88
N THR A 241 6.19 15.69 -17.72
CA THR A 241 4.78 15.45 -18.05
C THR A 241 4.58 14.07 -18.67
N ILE A 242 5.36 13.70 -19.69
CA ILE A 242 5.22 12.38 -20.32
C ILE A 242 5.51 11.26 -19.32
N SER A 243 6.60 11.38 -18.54
CA SER A 243 6.95 10.38 -17.53
C SER A 243 5.82 10.19 -16.52
N PHE A 244 5.23 11.29 -16.06
CA PHE A 244 4.09 11.27 -15.14
C PHE A 244 2.83 10.66 -15.78
N LEU A 245 2.52 11.00 -17.04
CA LEU A 245 1.37 10.46 -17.76
C LEU A 245 1.46 8.92 -17.93
N ILE A 246 2.66 8.40 -18.16
CA ILE A 246 2.91 6.95 -18.20
C ILE A 246 2.63 6.31 -16.84
N ALA A 247 2.93 7.00 -15.74
CA ALA A 247 2.76 6.47 -14.40
C ALA A 247 1.35 6.66 -13.80
N LEU A 248 0.44 7.36 -14.49
CA LEU A 248 -0.90 7.72 -14.00
C LEU A 248 -1.71 6.57 -13.36
N PRO A 249 -1.76 5.35 -13.92
CA PRO A 249 -2.57 4.27 -13.33
C PRO A 249 -2.17 3.94 -11.90
N PHE A 250 -0.92 4.21 -11.56
CA PHE A 250 -0.31 3.91 -10.28
C PHE A 250 -0.22 5.14 -9.37
N SER A 251 0.09 6.32 -9.93
CA SER A 251 0.20 7.55 -9.14
C SER A 251 -1.14 8.15 -8.75
N TYR A 252 -2.22 7.84 -9.47
CA TYR A 252 -3.55 8.41 -9.22
C TYR A 252 -4.11 8.13 -7.81
N PRO A 253 -4.11 6.88 -7.29
CA PRO A 253 -4.60 6.61 -5.94
C PRO A 253 -3.77 7.26 -4.82
N SER A 254 -2.49 7.56 -5.07
CA SER A 254 -1.54 8.05 -4.06
C SER A 254 -1.15 9.52 -4.24
N LEU A 255 -1.71 10.22 -5.23
CA LEU A 255 -1.26 11.55 -5.65
C LEU A 255 -1.35 12.60 -4.53
N GLY A 256 -2.44 12.58 -3.76
CA GLY A 256 -2.67 13.52 -2.66
C GLY A 256 -1.66 13.37 -1.52
N ASN A 257 -1.33 12.13 -1.15
CA ASN A 257 -0.37 11.84 -0.08
C ASN A 257 1.09 12.00 -0.54
N ALA A 258 1.38 11.76 -1.82
CA ALA A 258 2.71 11.97 -2.38
C ALA A 258 3.11 13.45 -2.36
N LEU A 259 2.15 14.37 -2.59
CA LEU A 259 2.36 15.81 -2.62
C LEU A 259 2.59 16.46 -1.25
N SER A 260 2.00 15.94 -0.18
CA SER A 260 2.17 16.45 1.18
C SER A 260 3.49 16.01 1.86
N GLY A 261 4.16 14.98 1.34
CA GLY A 261 5.39 14.39 1.93
C GLY A 261 6.71 14.73 1.22
N PHE A 262 6.74 15.70 0.30
CA PHE A 262 7.94 15.98 -0.53
C PHE A 262 9.15 16.48 0.27
N VAL A 263 8.93 17.21 1.36
CA VAL A 263 9.99 17.68 2.26
C VAL A 263 9.54 17.46 3.69
N ILE A 264 10.24 16.57 4.39
CA ILE A 264 10.03 16.33 5.82
C ILE A 264 11.07 17.16 6.57
N LYS A 265 10.58 18.03 7.46
CA LYS A 265 11.39 18.73 8.46
C LYS A 265 11.36 17.92 9.75
N ASP A 266 12.40 18.05 10.57
CA ASP A 266 12.51 17.42 11.89
C ASP A 266 12.48 15.88 11.86
N SER A 267 13.06 15.26 10.83
CA SER A 267 13.12 13.79 10.72
C SER A 267 13.83 13.11 11.92
N TYR A 268 14.60 13.87 12.71
CA TYR A 268 15.20 13.40 13.97
C TYR A 268 14.19 13.05 15.03
N ASN A 269 13.09 13.79 15.13
CA ASN A 269 12.07 13.55 16.14
C ASN A 269 11.34 12.23 15.90
N VAL A 270 11.26 11.79 14.63
CA VAL A 270 10.71 10.49 14.22
C VAL A 270 11.68 9.35 14.56
N ALA A 271 12.99 9.59 14.50
CA ALA A 271 14.01 8.60 14.83
C ALA A 271 14.26 8.48 16.35
N SER A 272 14.11 9.57 17.10
CA SER A 272 14.23 9.60 18.56
C SER A 272 12.99 9.05 19.27
N SER A 273 11.79 9.19 18.68
CA SER A 273 10.54 8.65 19.25
C SER A 273 10.49 7.12 19.33
N THR A 274 11.41 6.41 18.67
CA THR A 274 11.50 4.95 18.66
C THR A 274 12.61 4.39 19.55
N ALA A 275 13.39 5.24 20.23
CA ALA A 275 14.57 4.83 20.98
C ALA A 275 14.31 4.88 22.51
N ALA A 276 14.65 3.80 23.23
CA ALA A 276 14.49 3.71 24.68
C ALA A 276 15.70 4.30 25.42
N GLY A 277 15.52 5.37 26.20
CA GLY A 277 16.55 5.95 27.07
C GLY A 277 16.23 7.37 27.57
N PRO A 278 17.05 7.95 28.49
CA PRO A 278 16.87 9.32 28.95
C PRO A 278 16.96 10.31 27.78
N ALA A 279 15.91 11.11 27.59
CA ALA A 279 15.65 11.85 26.35
C ALA A 279 16.78 12.79 25.88
N SER A 280 17.64 13.29 26.77
CA SER A 280 18.67 14.30 26.43
C SER A 280 19.97 13.70 25.87
N GLN A 281 20.51 12.63 26.47
CA GLN A 281 21.76 12.01 26.02
C GLN A 281 21.55 11.21 24.73
N LEU A 282 20.45 10.45 24.65
CA LEU A 282 20.09 9.67 23.47
C LEU A 282 19.85 10.56 22.24
N ALA A 283 19.20 11.72 22.44
CA ALA A 283 19.03 12.70 21.37
C ALA A 283 20.37 13.24 20.85
N ASN A 284 21.32 13.53 21.76
CA ASN A 284 22.65 13.98 21.38
C ASN A 284 23.44 12.90 20.61
N ASP A 285 23.36 11.63 21.03
CA ASP A 285 24.02 10.51 20.37
C ASP A 285 23.43 10.24 18.98
N VAL A 286 22.10 10.34 18.83
CA VAL A 286 21.42 10.26 17.53
C VAL A 286 21.87 11.42 16.62
N ILE A 287 21.90 12.66 17.13
CA ILE A 287 22.38 13.82 16.36
C ILE A 287 23.84 13.63 15.94
N ALA A 288 24.71 13.14 16.83
CA ALA A 288 26.11 12.87 16.53
C ALA A 288 26.26 11.78 15.46
N PHE A 289 25.51 10.68 15.59
CA PHE A 289 25.46 9.61 14.60
C PHE A 289 25.09 10.14 13.22
N HIS A 290 24.01 10.93 13.13
CA HIS A 290 23.54 11.50 11.86
C HIS A 290 24.56 12.49 11.26
N LYS A 291 25.18 13.36 12.07
CA LYS A 291 26.22 14.30 11.62
C LYS A 291 27.48 13.61 11.09
N ALA A 292 27.77 12.39 11.53
CA ALA A 292 28.91 11.61 11.04
C ALA A 292 28.66 10.93 9.68
N GLN A 293 27.39 10.65 9.33
CA GLN A 293 27.07 9.87 8.13
C GLN A 293 27.50 10.48 6.78
N PRO A 294 27.57 11.80 6.56
CA PRO A 294 28.06 12.36 5.29
C PRO A 294 29.46 11.88 4.88
N MET A 295 30.30 11.49 5.85
CA MET A 295 31.63 10.92 5.56
C MET A 295 31.57 9.61 4.77
N ARG A 296 30.42 8.92 4.77
CA ARG A 296 30.19 7.71 3.98
C ARG A 296 30.23 7.94 2.48
N ILE A 297 30.10 9.19 2.00
CA ILE A 297 30.41 9.53 0.60
C ILE A 297 31.82 9.03 0.22
N PHE A 298 32.78 9.16 1.13
CA PHE A 298 34.17 8.73 0.91
C PHE A 298 34.42 7.30 1.35
N THR A 299 33.85 6.87 2.49
CA THR A 299 34.16 5.55 3.06
C THR A 299 33.33 4.40 2.47
N ASP A 300 32.25 4.70 1.74
CA ASP A 300 31.39 3.71 1.07
C ASP A 300 31.60 3.71 -0.46
N THR A 301 32.42 4.63 -1.00
CA THR A 301 32.75 4.72 -2.42
C THR A 301 34.18 4.26 -2.65
N ASN A 302 34.43 3.53 -3.73
CA ASN A 302 35.77 3.07 -4.07
C ASN A 302 36.72 4.26 -4.33
N THR A 303 37.88 4.27 -3.67
CA THR A 303 38.84 5.37 -3.73
C THR A 303 39.39 5.63 -5.14
N THR A 304 39.41 4.60 -6.00
CA THR A 304 39.81 4.73 -7.42
C THR A 304 39.02 5.82 -8.11
N ILE A 305 37.72 5.97 -7.82
CA ILE A 305 36.88 6.99 -8.47
C ILE A 305 37.40 8.40 -8.15
N PHE A 306 37.81 8.66 -6.91
CA PHE A 306 38.34 9.97 -6.52
C PHE A 306 39.72 10.24 -7.14
N TYR A 307 40.59 9.24 -7.24
CA TYR A 307 41.85 9.38 -7.98
C TYR A 307 41.63 9.66 -9.46
N MET A 308 40.64 9.02 -10.08
CA MET A 308 40.25 9.30 -11.46
C MET A 308 39.63 10.69 -11.62
N VAL A 309 38.89 11.21 -10.64
CA VAL A 309 38.45 12.62 -10.65
C VAL A 309 39.65 13.56 -10.62
N ALA A 310 40.60 13.35 -9.69
CA ALA A 310 41.78 14.20 -9.57
C ALA A 310 42.63 14.18 -10.86
N GLY A 311 42.88 13.00 -11.43
CA GLY A 311 43.58 12.85 -12.70
C GLY A 311 42.84 13.48 -13.88
N ALA A 312 41.52 13.29 -13.98
CA ALA A 312 40.71 13.90 -15.03
C ALA A 312 40.66 15.43 -14.90
N PHE A 313 40.58 15.96 -13.68
CA PHE A 313 40.64 17.40 -13.41
C PHE A 313 42.00 17.99 -13.83
N LEU A 314 43.11 17.35 -13.46
CA LEU A 314 44.44 17.78 -13.86
C LEU A 314 44.59 17.76 -15.39
N PHE A 315 44.14 16.68 -16.03
CA PHE A 315 44.15 16.56 -17.50
C PHE A 315 43.32 17.68 -18.16
N PHE A 316 42.11 17.94 -17.66
CA PHE A 316 41.28 19.04 -18.10
C PHE A 316 41.97 20.40 -17.92
N PHE A 317 42.55 20.66 -16.74
CA PHE A 317 43.18 21.92 -16.39
C PHE A 317 44.42 22.20 -17.26
N VAL A 318 45.28 21.20 -17.46
CA VAL A 318 46.43 21.28 -18.38
C VAL A 318 45.97 21.57 -19.80
N MET A 319 44.96 20.84 -20.29
CA MET A 319 44.40 21.08 -21.63
C MET A 319 43.74 22.46 -21.74
N LEU A 320 43.11 22.96 -20.69
CA LEU A 320 42.51 24.30 -20.65
C LEU A 320 43.59 25.39 -20.75
N ILE A 321 44.73 25.24 -20.06
CA ILE A 321 45.87 26.16 -20.15
C ILE A 321 46.47 26.14 -21.55
N ILE A 322 46.75 24.95 -22.09
CA ILE A 322 47.39 24.79 -23.41
C ILE A 322 46.49 25.35 -24.53
N THR A 323 45.20 25.01 -24.51
CA THR A 323 44.26 25.40 -25.57
C THR A 323 43.62 26.78 -25.37
N ARG A 324 43.74 27.37 -24.17
CA ARG A 324 43.13 28.64 -23.75
C ARG A 324 41.62 28.73 -23.97
N ARG A 325 40.92 27.60 -24.08
CA ARG A 325 39.50 27.54 -24.46
C ARG A 325 38.59 27.66 -23.25
N LYS A 326 38.34 28.89 -22.79
CA LYS A 326 37.43 29.17 -21.64
C LYS A 326 36.04 28.54 -21.79
N LYS A 327 35.56 28.35 -23.03
CA LYS A 327 34.28 27.66 -23.31
C LYS A 327 34.24 26.20 -22.84
N SER A 328 35.38 25.54 -22.65
CA SER A 328 35.43 24.17 -22.11
C SER A 328 35.02 24.12 -20.62
N VAL A 329 35.16 25.22 -19.88
CA VAL A 329 34.68 25.32 -18.49
C VAL A 329 33.15 25.21 -18.45
N ALA A 330 32.47 25.93 -19.35
CA ALA A 330 31.01 25.91 -19.48
C ALA A 330 30.42 24.51 -19.71
N TYR A 331 31.18 23.60 -20.31
CA TYR A 331 30.76 22.22 -20.54
C TYR A 331 30.72 21.38 -19.25
N VAL A 332 31.58 21.68 -18.27
CA VAL A 332 31.70 20.89 -17.03
C VAL A 332 30.81 21.43 -15.90
N ILE A 333 30.43 22.72 -15.94
CA ILE A 333 29.59 23.38 -14.92
C ILE A 333 28.34 22.57 -14.51
N PRO A 334 27.50 22.04 -15.42
CA PRO A 334 26.29 21.32 -15.02
C PRO A 334 26.59 20.12 -14.11
N PHE A 335 27.73 19.47 -14.33
CA PHE A 335 28.15 18.29 -13.58
C PHE A 335 28.80 18.66 -12.23
N VAL A 336 29.46 19.82 -12.14
CA VAL A 336 29.90 20.41 -10.87
C VAL A 336 28.69 20.70 -9.98
N ILE A 337 27.68 21.39 -10.53
CA ILE A 337 26.45 21.74 -9.80
C ILE A 337 25.72 20.47 -9.34
N LEU A 338 25.69 19.45 -10.18
CA LEU A 338 25.11 18.16 -9.85
C LEU A 338 25.84 17.50 -8.66
N ALA A 339 27.17 17.46 -8.67
CA ALA A 339 27.96 16.92 -7.57
C ALA A 339 27.73 17.71 -6.26
N ILE A 340 27.68 19.05 -6.34
CA ILE A 340 27.38 19.92 -5.20
C ILE A 340 25.98 19.60 -4.65
N TYR A 341 24.98 19.47 -5.50
CA TYR A 341 23.61 19.11 -5.08
C TYR A 341 23.59 17.84 -4.23
N PHE A 342 24.30 16.78 -4.61
CA PHE A 342 24.31 15.54 -3.84
C PHE A 342 25.03 15.64 -2.50
N VAL A 343 26.14 16.36 -2.45
CA VAL A 343 26.85 16.63 -1.18
C VAL A 343 25.96 17.45 -0.26
N VAL A 344 25.35 18.52 -0.79
CA VAL A 344 24.43 19.38 -0.03
C VAL A 344 23.20 18.60 0.43
N TYR A 345 22.62 17.76 -0.43
CA TYR A 345 21.47 16.93 -0.07
C TYR A 345 21.79 15.95 1.07
N THR A 346 22.93 15.26 0.98
CA THR A 346 23.40 14.35 2.05
C THR A 346 23.69 15.10 3.35
N TRP A 347 24.27 16.30 3.24
CA TRP A 347 24.52 17.17 4.38
C TRP A 347 23.21 17.67 5.00
N MET A 348 22.24 18.14 4.21
CA MET A 348 20.91 18.54 4.68
C MET A 348 20.18 17.40 5.41
N PHE A 349 20.32 16.17 4.91
CA PHE A 349 19.78 14.98 5.57
C PHE A 349 20.45 14.75 6.94
N ALA A 350 21.76 15.02 7.06
CA ALA A 350 22.50 15.09 8.33
C ALA A 350 22.14 16.30 9.22
N TYR A 351 21.19 17.15 8.80
CA TYR A 351 20.54 18.16 9.64
C TYR A 351 19.01 18.01 9.66
N GLY A 352 18.48 16.83 9.32
CA GLY A 352 17.07 16.48 9.55
C GLY A 352 16.12 17.06 8.51
N ILE A 353 16.68 17.60 7.43
CA ILE A 353 15.94 18.09 6.28
C ILE A 353 16.05 17.04 5.19
N SER A 354 14.96 16.34 4.94
CA SER A 354 14.96 15.28 3.93
C SER A 354 13.97 15.58 2.82
N ILE A 355 14.49 15.58 1.57
CA ILE A 355 13.72 15.60 0.31
C ILE A 355 13.13 14.19 0.04
N TYR A 356 12.97 13.38 1.09
CA TYR A 356 12.73 11.94 1.04
C TYR A 356 12.33 11.37 2.44
N HIS A 357 11.58 10.27 2.54
CA HIS A 357 11.37 9.53 3.80
C HIS A 357 12.05 8.15 3.77
N GLY A 358 13.19 7.97 4.46
CA GLY A 358 13.86 6.66 4.61
C GLY A 358 15.22 6.73 5.29
N GLY A 359 15.88 5.59 5.48
CA GLY A 359 17.15 5.48 6.21
C GLY A 359 18.42 5.77 5.39
N TRP A 360 19.54 6.00 6.08
CA TRP A 360 20.87 6.29 5.49
C TRP A 360 21.35 5.29 4.43
N TYR A 361 20.94 4.02 4.55
CA TYR A 361 21.29 2.97 3.61
C TYR A 361 20.77 3.22 2.18
N ARG A 362 19.80 4.13 2.00
CA ARG A 362 19.21 4.51 0.71
C ARG A 362 19.86 5.73 0.05
N LEU A 363 20.85 6.37 0.69
CA LEU A 363 21.38 7.66 0.20
C LEU A 363 22.63 7.51 -0.68
N PHE A 364 23.52 6.58 -0.35
CA PHE A 364 24.89 6.56 -0.88
C PHE A 364 25.06 5.81 -2.21
N TRP A 365 24.08 5.01 -2.63
CA TRP A 365 24.16 4.18 -3.84
C TRP A 365 24.43 4.96 -5.13
N ALA A 366 24.00 6.22 -5.20
CA ALA A 366 24.20 7.08 -6.36
C ALA A 366 25.58 7.77 -6.39
N THR A 367 26.36 7.70 -5.30
CA THR A 367 27.67 8.39 -5.18
C THR A 367 28.64 8.00 -6.30
N PRO A 368 28.84 6.70 -6.62
CA PRO A 368 29.75 6.30 -7.71
C PRO A 368 29.33 6.87 -9.07
N LEU A 369 28.02 7.00 -9.33
CA LEU A 369 27.50 7.60 -10.55
C LEU A 369 27.89 9.08 -10.64
N TRP A 370 27.75 9.86 -9.57
CA TRP A 370 28.02 11.29 -9.61
C TRP A 370 29.48 11.64 -9.70
N VAL A 371 30.27 11.01 -8.85
CA VAL A 371 31.72 11.22 -8.86
C VAL A 371 32.31 10.71 -10.19
N GLY A 372 31.79 9.61 -10.73
CA GLY A 372 32.14 9.11 -12.06
C GLY A 372 31.72 10.04 -13.20
N ILE A 373 30.50 10.60 -13.17
CA ILE A 373 30.02 11.61 -14.15
C ILE A 373 30.94 12.82 -14.13
N PHE A 374 31.33 13.26 -12.93
CA PHE A 374 32.21 14.40 -12.73
C PHE A 374 33.60 14.14 -13.33
N SER A 375 34.21 12.97 -13.07
CA SER A 375 35.45 12.53 -13.70
C SER A 375 35.32 12.46 -15.23
N ALA A 376 34.28 11.83 -15.73
CA ALA A 376 34.05 11.65 -17.16
C ALA A 376 33.82 12.98 -17.91
N ALA A 377 33.17 13.95 -17.27
CA ALA A 377 32.94 15.29 -17.83
C ALA A 377 34.25 16.08 -17.96
N PHE A 378 35.11 16.08 -16.93
CA PHE A 378 36.45 16.67 -17.04
C PHE A 378 37.28 16.00 -18.11
N TRP A 379 37.30 14.67 -18.13
CA TRP A 379 38.03 13.90 -19.13
C TRP A 379 37.60 14.27 -20.54
N GLY A 380 36.30 14.28 -20.81
CA GLY A 380 35.76 14.62 -22.13
C GLY A 380 36.12 16.04 -22.58
N ALA A 381 36.13 16.99 -21.65
CA ALA A 381 36.59 18.36 -21.94
C ALA A 381 38.10 18.43 -22.24
N GLY A 382 38.92 17.62 -21.56
CA GLY A 382 40.34 17.46 -21.85
C GLY A 382 40.59 16.80 -23.21
N GLU A 383 39.84 15.75 -23.55
CA GLU A 383 39.87 15.06 -24.85
C GLU A 383 39.55 16.00 -26.02
N ASP A 384 38.57 16.88 -25.85
CA ASP A 384 38.27 17.92 -26.84
C ASP A 384 39.48 18.87 -27.02
N GLY A 385 40.22 19.18 -25.97
CA GLY A 385 41.47 19.93 -26.04
C GLY A 385 42.57 19.19 -26.79
N LEU A 386 42.74 17.90 -26.50
CA LEU A 386 43.72 17.02 -27.16
C LEU A 386 43.48 16.93 -28.68
N ARG A 387 42.22 16.83 -29.11
CA ARG A 387 41.84 16.84 -30.53
C ARG A 387 42.21 18.14 -31.24
N ILE A 388 42.17 19.26 -30.53
CA ILE A 388 42.52 20.58 -31.09
C ILE A 388 44.04 20.69 -31.28
N ILE A 389 44.82 20.19 -30.30
CA ILE A 389 46.29 20.16 -30.37
C ILE A 389 46.73 19.27 -31.54
N PHE A 390 46.21 18.06 -31.61
CA PHE A 390 46.57 17.09 -32.66
C PHE A 390 45.62 17.15 -33.85
N LYS A 391 45.83 18.14 -34.73
CA LYS A 391 45.06 18.30 -35.98
C LYS A 391 45.09 17.05 -36.89
N LYS A 392 46.19 16.29 -36.86
CA LYS A 392 46.36 15.04 -37.61
C LYS A 392 45.77 13.87 -36.82
N LYS A 393 44.81 13.18 -37.45
CA LYS A 393 44.01 12.10 -36.83
C LYS A 393 44.83 10.96 -36.22
N HIS A 394 45.94 10.57 -36.83
CA HIS A 394 46.80 9.49 -36.33
C HIS A 394 47.53 9.87 -35.04
N PHE A 395 48.05 11.10 -34.92
CA PHE A 395 48.68 11.57 -33.68
C PHE A 395 47.67 11.64 -32.54
N TYR A 396 46.46 12.17 -32.79
CA TYR A 396 45.38 12.14 -31.80
C TYR A 396 45.09 10.70 -31.34
N LEU A 397 44.96 9.76 -32.28
CA LEU A 397 44.65 8.37 -31.95
C LEU A 397 45.74 7.72 -31.09
N VAL A 398 47.02 7.92 -31.43
CA VAL A 398 48.16 7.40 -30.65
C VAL A 398 48.17 8.02 -29.25
N SER A 399 48.04 9.34 -29.12
CA SER A 399 47.98 10.01 -27.81
C SER A 399 46.80 9.53 -26.98
N HIS A 400 45.61 9.39 -27.58
CA HIS A 400 44.43 8.84 -26.91
C HIS A 400 44.66 7.42 -26.40
N LEU A 401 45.29 6.55 -27.19
CA LEU A 401 45.62 5.18 -26.77
C LEU A 401 46.64 5.15 -25.64
N ILE A 402 47.72 5.95 -25.72
CA ILE A 402 48.74 6.05 -24.67
C ILE A 402 48.11 6.53 -23.37
N ILE A 403 47.35 7.61 -23.41
CA ILE A 403 46.68 8.17 -22.22
C ILE A 403 45.68 7.17 -21.64
N SER A 404 44.92 6.47 -22.48
CA SER A 404 44.01 5.41 -22.03
C SER A 404 44.75 4.25 -21.35
N PHE A 405 45.90 3.86 -21.90
CA PHE A 405 46.75 2.82 -21.31
C PHE A 405 47.34 3.25 -19.97
N LEU A 406 47.74 4.52 -19.83
CA LEU A 406 48.19 5.09 -18.56
C LEU A 406 47.08 5.10 -17.49
N VAL A 407 45.83 5.40 -17.88
CA VAL A 407 44.66 5.29 -16.98
C VAL A 407 44.50 3.86 -16.48
N LEU A 408 44.63 2.87 -17.39
CA LEU A 408 44.54 1.46 -17.01
C LEU A 408 45.64 1.08 -16.01
N ILE A 409 46.90 1.42 -16.30
CA ILE A 409 48.04 1.14 -15.42
C ILE A 409 47.89 1.81 -14.06
N ALA A 410 47.44 3.07 -14.02
CA ALA A 410 47.27 3.80 -12.77
C ALA A 410 46.09 3.27 -11.92
N ALA A 411 44.99 2.88 -12.57
CA ALA A 411 43.80 2.44 -11.87
C ALA A 411 43.86 0.97 -11.43
N PHE A 412 44.53 0.09 -12.19
CA PHE A 412 44.50 -1.35 -11.97
C PHE A 412 45.01 -1.78 -10.57
N PRO A 413 46.15 -1.27 -10.05
CA PRO A 413 46.62 -1.62 -8.71
C PRO A 413 45.65 -1.18 -7.60
N VAL A 414 45.04 0.00 -7.74
CA VAL A 414 44.09 0.54 -6.75
C VAL A 414 42.79 -0.26 -6.75
N LEU A 415 42.28 -0.62 -7.94
CA LEU A 415 41.09 -1.47 -8.10
C LEU A 415 41.30 -2.83 -7.44
N LEU A 416 42.44 -3.48 -7.68
CA LEU A 416 42.76 -4.78 -7.07
C LEU A 416 42.84 -4.69 -5.55
N ASN A 417 43.57 -3.70 -5.01
CA ASN A 417 43.73 -3.54 -3.57
C ASN A 417 42.38 -3.30 -2.85
N TYR A 418 41.49 -2.52 -3.46
CA TYR A 418 40.17 -2.24 -2.88
C TYR A 418 39.12 -3.33 -3.14
N SER A 419 39.35 -4.24 -4.10
CA SER A 419 38.42 -5.35 -4.37
C SER A 419 38.47 -6.42 -3.26
N GLY A 420 39.61 -6.58 -2.59
CA GLY A 420 39.73 -7.38 -1.38
C GLY A 420 39.06 -6.69 -0.19
N GLY A 421 38.12 -7.37 0.48
CA GLY A 421 37.46 -6.86 1.70
C GLY A 421 36.26 -5.94 1.48
N VAL A 422 35.72 -5.81 0.26
CA VAL A 422 34.42 -5.13 0.03
C VAL A 422 33.29 -5.83 0.79
N ARG A 423 33.31 -7.17 0.81
CA ARG A 423 32.32 -8.00 1.52
C ARG A 423 32.35 -7.72 3.03
N ASP A 424 33.56 -7.68 3.61
CA ASP A 424 33.81 -7.40 5.03
C ASP A 424 33.38 -5.99 5.45
N LYS A 425 33.20 -5.08 4.49
CA LYS A 425 32.64 -3.73 4.73
C LYS A 425 31.14 -3.66 4.51
N ILE A 426 30.59 -4.47 3.60
CA ILE A 426 29.14 -4.54 3.34
C ILE A 426 28.44 -5.15 4.56
N ILE A 427 28.93 -6.28 5.09
CA ILE A 427 28.27 -7.03 6.16
C ILE A 427 28.04 -6.18 7.42
N PRO A 428 29.06 -5.55 8.04
CA PRO A 428 28.87 -4.77 9.28
C PRO A 428 28.07 -3.48 9.09
N ARG A 429 27.92 -3.01 7.85
CA ARG A 429 27.14 -1.81 7.50
C ARG A 429 25.69 -2.12 7.13
N SER A 430 25.33 -3.40 7.13
CA SER A 430 23.99 -3.90 6.86
C SER A 430 23.30 -4.09 8.22
N ASN A 431 22.22 -3.33 8.49
CA ASN A 431 21.49 -3.42 9.76
C ASN A 431 20.45 -4.54 9.69
N THR A 432 20.24 -5.28 10.78
CA THR A 432 19.08 -6.18 10.87
C THR A 432 17.79 -5.35 10.92
N SER A 433 16.75 -5.83 10.22
CA SER A 433 15.43 -5.22 10.30
C SER A 433 14.73 -5.60 11.61
N SER A 434 13.81 -4.76 12.10
CA SER A 434 13.08 -4.99 13.36
C SER A 434 12.17 -6.22 13.33
N ALA A 435 11.72 -6.67 12.17
CA ALA A 435 10.91 -7.88 12.00
C ALA A 435 11.71 -8.97 11.29
N TYR A 436 12.48 -9.75 12.07
CA TYR A 436 13.49 -10.66 11.54
C TYR A 436 13.08 -12.14 11.66
N PRO A 437 12.78 -12.85 10.54
CA PRO A 437 12.42 -14.26 10.58
C PRO A 437 13.68 -15.14 10.62
N ASN A 438 14.32 -15.21 11.80
CA ASN A 438 15.59 -15.91 12.02
C ASN A 438 15.66 -17.29 11.32
N ILE A 439 14.64 -18.14 11.53
CA ILE A 439 14.67 -19.53 11.08
C ILE A 439 14.54 -19.69 9.56
N LEU A 440 13.76 -18.83 8.89
CA LEU A 440 13.57 -18.88 7.44
C LEU A 440 14.84 -18.49 6.68
N ASN A 441 15.64 -17.63 7.30
CA ASN A 441 16.89 -17.14 6.73
C ASN A 441 18.06 -18.13 6.79
N LEU A 442 17.91 -19.21 7.55
CA LEU A 442 18.89 -20.29 7.66
C LEU A 442 18.79 -21.29 6.50
N GLN A 443 17.60 -21.47 5.92
CA GLN A 443 17.35 -22.44 4.84
C GLN A 443 16.52 -21.78 3.74
N THR A 444 17.16 -21.51 2.60
CA THR A 444 16.62 -20.55 1.62
C THR A 444 16.15 -21.17 0.31
N SER A 445 16.41 -22.46 0.08
CA SER A 445 15.79 -23.23 -1.00
C SER A 445 16.06 -24.74 -0.83
N GLY A 446 15.35 -25.56 -1.61
CA GLY A 446 15.58 -27.01 -1.67
C GLY A 446 14.82 -27.84 -0.64
N ARG A 447 15.25 -29.09 -0.46
CA ARG A 447 14.54 -30.10 0.36
C ARG A 447 14.42 -29.70 1.82
N GLU A 448 15.47 -29.13 2.41
CA GLU A 448 15.43 -28.71 3.81
C GLU A 448 14.42 -27.58 4.04
N HIS A 449 14.30 -26.65 3.09
CA HIS A 449 13.29 -25.58 3.14
C HIS A 449 11.86 -26.13 3.09
N GLU A 450 11.60 -27.14 2.25
CA GLU A 450 10.29 -27.82 2.21
C GLU A 450 10.00 -28.62 3.50
N GLU A 451 11.02 -29.22 4.10
CA GLU A 451 10.90 -29.89 5.40
C GLU A 451 10.65 -28.87 6.53
N LEU A 452 11.29 -27.70 6.49
CA LEU A 452 11.05 -26.59 7.41
C LEU A 452 9.63 -26.05 7.25
N LYS A 453 9.17 -25.79 6.01
CA LYS A 453 7.78 -25.39 5.72
C LYS A 453 6.79 -26.32 6.44
N LYS A 454 6.95 -27.64 6.33
CA LYS A 454 6.04 -28.59 7.00
C LYS A 454 6.10 -28.56 8.53
N LYS A 455 7.19 -28.09 9.12
CA LYS A 455 7.39 -28.00 10.58
C LYS A 455 6.94 -26.68 11.17
N LEU A 456 6.72 -25.64 10.36
CA LEU A 456 6.34 -24.29 10.81
C LEU A 456 4.87 -24.18 11.23
N ILE A 457 4.05 -25.17 10.90
CA ILE A 457 2.64 -25.24 11.30
C ILE A 457 2.33 -26.59 11.96
N PRO A 458 1.34 -26.66 12.86
CA PRO A 458 0.89 -27.89 13.47
C PRO A 458 0.32 -28.89 12.44
N SER A 459 0.36 -30.18 12.78
CA SER A 459 -0.15 -31.25 11.89
C SER A 459 -1.65 -31.15 11.57
N TRP A 460 -2.42 -30.51 12.46
CA TRP A 460 -3.86 -30.29 12.31
C TRP A 460 -4.21 -29.02 11.51
N MET A 461 -3.24 -28.16 11.23
CA MET A 461 -3.46 -26.91 10.49
C MET A 461 -3.16 -27.11 9.00
N ASN A 462 -4.05 -26.64 8.13
CA ASN A 462 -3.81 -26.61 6.68
C ASN A 462 -3.50 -25.18 6.21
N GLY A 463 -2.22 -24.85 6.06
CA GLY A 463 -1.73 -23.56 5.54
C GLY A 463 -2.20 -23.21 4.12
N GLU A 464 -2.84 -24.12 3.39
CA GLU A 464 -3.38 -23.88 2.05
C GLU A 464 -4.90 -23.66 2.06
N ASN A 465 -5.55 -23.65 3.24
CA ASN A 465 -6.99 -23.41 3.36
C ASN A 465 -7.33 -21.93 3.08
N LYS A 466 -8.05 -21.68 1.98
CA LYS A 466 -8.46 -20.32 1.54
C LYS A 466 -9.90 -19.95 1.92
N GLN A 467 -10.57 -20.78 2.74
CA GLN A 467 -11.91 -20.51 3.26
C GLN A 467 -11.89 -19.75 4.59
N TYR A 468 -10.74 -19.67 5.24
CA TYR A 468 -10.57 -18.99 6.52
C TYR A 468 -9.26 -18.21 6.52
N ARG A 469 -9.10 -17.37 7.56
CA ARG A 469 -7.90 -16.56 7.78
C ARG A 469 -7.15 -17.03 9.02
N MET A 470 -5.85 -16.76 8.99
CA MET A 470 -5.04 -16.69 10.20
C MET A 470 -4.95 -15.24 10.68
N TYR A 471 -4.99 -15.02 11.98
CA TYR A 471 -4.60 -13.76 12.61
C TYR A 471 -3.26 -13.94 13.34
N SER A 472 -2.35 -12.98 13.19
CA SER A 472 -1.20 -12.81 14.08
C SER A 472 -1.03 -11.31 14.33
N GLY A 473 -0.90 -10.94 15.60
CA GLY A 473 -0.52 -9.59 15.99
C GLY A 473 0.95 -9.28 15.68
N ASP A 474 1.75 -10.31 15.39
CA ASP A 474 3.16 -10.17 15.12
C ASP A 474 3.46 -9.96 13.62
N GLN A 475 3.98 -8.76 13.32
CA GLN A 475 4.46 -8.40 11.99
C GLN A 475 5.60 -9.30 11.50
N THR A 476 6.40 -9.88 12.41
CA THR A 476 7.48 -10.79 12.04
C THR A 476 6.98 -12.10 11.45
N ILE A 477 5.72 -12.46 11.69
CA ILE A 477 5.03 -13.63 11.11
C ILE A 477 4.30 -13.24 9.82
N ASN A 478 3.54 -12.15 9.88
CA ASN A 478 2.70 -11.67 8.78
C ASN A 478 3.48 -11.41 7.48
N ILE A 479 4.76 -11.06 7.59
CA ILE A 479 5.59 -10.68 6.45
C ILE A 479 5.99 -11.84 5.53
N TRP A 480 6.20 -13.04 6.10
CA TRP A 480 6.66 -14.20 5.35
C TRP A 480 5.59 -15.24 5.13
N TRP A 481 4.49 -15.21 5.89
CA TRP A 481 3.43 -16.21 5.81
C TRP A 481 3.02 -16.53 4.37
N ASN A 482 2.67 -15.49 3.58
CA ASN A 482 2.19 -15.69 2.21
C ASN A 482 3.29 -15.94 1.17
N SER A 483 4.56 -15.93 1.57
CA SER A 483 5.65 -16.47 0.75
C SER A 483 5.72 -17.99 0.80
N LEU A 484 5.15 -18.60 1.86
CA LEU A 484 5.15 -20.04 2.08
C LEU A 484 3.77 -20.67 1.94
N TYR A 485 2.71 -19.99 2.40
CA TYR A 485 1.36 -20.52 2.53
C TYR A 485 0.34 -19.69 1.77
N SER A 486 -0.68 -20.34 1.20
CA SER A 486 -1.70 -19.62 0.44
C SER A 486 -2.93 -19.21 1.25
N MET A 487 -3.03 -19.62 2.53
CA MET A 487 -4.04 -19.15 3.48
C MET A 487 -3.92 -17.62 3.68
N PRO A 488 -5.02 -16.86 3.52
CA PRO A 488 -5.02 -15.43 3.77
C PRO A 488 -4.87 -15.08 5.24
N LEU A 489 -4.37 -13.87 5.51
CA LEU A 489 -4.28 -13.28 6.83
C LEU A 489 -5.38 -12.23 7.04
N ALA A 490 -5.91 -12.18 8.26
CA ALA A 490 -6.77 -11.08 8.71
C ALA A 490 -5.98 -9.78 8.82
N ARG A 491 -4.69 -9.88 9.17
CA ARG A 491 -3.72 -8.79 9.30
C ARG A 491 -2.51 -9.02 8.40
N GLY A 492 -2.12 -8.01 7.61
CA GLY A 492 -0.91 -8.06 6.79
C GLY A 492 0.28 -7.32 7.43
N TYR A 493 1.43 -7.37 6.75
CA TYR A 493 2.63 -6.63 7.19
C TYR A 493 2.51 -5.11 6.95
N PHE A 494 2.05 -4.70 5.76
CA PHE A 494 1.83 -3.29 5.43
C PHE A 494 0.36 -2.92 5.62
N ASP A 495 0.12 -1.77 6.26
CA ASP A 495 -1.21 -1.22 6.38
C ASP A 495 -1.95 -1.19 5.04
N PRO A 496 -3.27 -1.44 5.03
CA PRO A 496 -4.06 -1.39 3.82
C PRO A 496 -4.04 0.01 3.20
N PRO A 497 -4.27 0.14 1.87
CA PRO A 497 -4.19 1.39 1.13
C PRO A 497 -5.42 2.30 1.37
N VAL A 498 -5.75 2.52 2.64
CA VAL A 498 -6.81 3.40 3.13
C VAL A 498 -6.21 4.45 4.07
N THR A 499 -6.87 5.60 4.17
CA THR A 499 -6.46 6.69 5.07
C THR A 499 -6.51 6.24 6.53
N ALA A 500 -5.73 6.89 7.41
CA ALA A 500 -5.71 6.57 8.84
C ALA A 500 -7.11 6.60 9.49
N LYS A 501 -7.95 7.58 9.09
CA LYS A 501 -9.36 7.70 9.52
C LYS A 501 -10.17 6.43 9.25
N ASN A 502 -9.84 5.68 8.20
CA ASN A 502 -10.61 4.54 7.73
C ASN A 502 -9.99 3.18 8.14
N ARG A 503 -9.02 3.17 9.07
CA ARG A 503 -8.38 1.96 9.59
C ARG A 503 -9.00 1.46 10.90
N GLY A 504 -10.02 2.13 11.42
CA GLY A 504 -10.61 1.88 12.75
C GLY A 504 -10.95 0.42 13.01
N TYR A 505 -11.55 -0.29 12.05
CA TYR A 505 -11.91 -1.70 12.23
C TYR A 505 -10.71 -2.64 12.40
N PHE A 506 -9.58 -2.37 11.75
CA PHE A 506 -8.38 -3.18 11.93
C PHE A 506 -7.79 -2.98 13.32
N PHE A 507 -7.73 -1.74 13.78
CA PHE A 507 -7.30 -1.42 15.14
C PHE A 507 -8.20 -2.08 16.19
N LEU A 508 -9.53 -2.03 16.00
CA LEU A 508 -10.46 -2.71 16.89
C LEU A 508 -10.28 -4.22 16.86
N THR A 509 -10.08 -4.82 15.68
CA THR A 509 -9.81 -6.26 15.56
C THR A 509 -8.54 -6.64 16.32
N ASP A 510 -7.48 -5.83 16.20
CA ASP A 510 -6.22 -6.04 16.91
C ASP A 510 -6.42 -5.94 18.43
N ALA A 511 -7.15 -4.93 18.90
CA ALA A 511 -7.44 -4.71 20.31
C ALA A 511 -8.35 -5.80 20.91
N SER A 512 -9.31 -6.31 20.14
CA SER A 512 -10.17 -7.42 20.56
C SER A 512 -9.42 -8.75 20.64
N LEU A 513 -8.27 -8.90 19.97
CA LEU A 513 -7.51 -10.15 19.89
C LEU A 513 -6.18 -10.10 20.65
N SER A 514 -6.03 -9.15 21.57
CA SER A 514 -4.80 -8.96 22.34
C SER A 514 -5.09 -8.75 23.83
N GLN A 515 -4.11 -9.06 24.69
CA GLN A 515 -4.10 -8.63 26.09
C GLN A 515 -3.56 -7.20 26.24
N SER A 516 -3.87 -6.58 27.37
CA SER A 516 -3.38 -5.26 27.79
C SER A 516 -1.85 -5.24 27.84
N ALA A 517 -1.24 -4.21 27.23
CA ALA A 517 0.20 -4.02 27.25
C ALA A 517 0.72 -3.56 28.63
N LYS A 518 -0.17 -3.24 29.57
CA LYS A 518 0.19 -2.79 30.94
C LYS A 518 0.65 -3.93 31.84
N GLY A 519 0.53 -5.19 31.42
CA GLY A 519 0.94 -6.36 32.20
C GLY A 519 0.04 -6.65 33.40
N ASP A 520 -1.17 -6.09 33.42
CA ASP A 520 -2.23 -6.33 34.41
C ASP A 520 -2.93 -7.70 34.23
N GLY A 521 -2.69 -8.38 33.10
CA GLY A 521 -3.32 -9.66 32.75
C GLY A 521 -4.78 -9.52 32.32
N GLU A 522 -5.21 -8.30 31.95
CA GLU A 522 -6.53 -8.01 31.40
C GLU A 522 -6.54 -8.09 29.87
N ASP A 523 -7.73 -8.22 29.30
CA ASP A 523 -7.93 -8.05 27.86
C ASP A 523 -7.65 -6.60 27.47
N GLN A 524 -7.11 -6.33 26.28
CA GLN A 524 -6.69 -4.97 25.92
C GLN A 524 -7.86 -3.97 25.93
N LEU A 525 -9.03 -4.38 25.46
CA LEU A 525 -10.24 -3.56 25.51
C LEU A 525 -10.65 -3.17 26.93
N VAL A 526 -10.39 -4.03 27.93
CA VAL A 526 -10.70 -3.75 29.34
C VAL A 526 -9.65 -2.82 29.94
N GLY A 527 -8.37 -3.21 29.89
CA GLY A 527 -7.31 -2.49 30.59
C GLY A 527 -6.91 -1.15 29.96
N GLU A 528 -7.02 -1.01 28.64
CA GLU A 528 -6.62 0.21 27.92
C GLU A 528 -7.80 1.07 27.48
N PHE A 529 -8.92 0.46 27.10
CA PHE A 529 -10.08 1.16 26.56
C PHE A 529 -11.28 1.18 27.50
N HIS A 530 -11.17 0.57 28.69
CA HIS A 530 -12.19 0.57 29.74
C HIS A 530 -13.54 -0.02 29.31
N TYR A 531 -13.52 -1.00 28.41
CA TYR A 531 -14.72 -1.77 28.07
C TYR A 531 -15.11 -2.65 29.26
N PRO A 532 -16.41 -2.83 29.54
CA PRO A 532 -16.88 -3.91 30.39
C PRO A 532 -16.39 -5.27 29.85
N PRO A 533 -16.00 -6.23 30.71
CA PRO A 533 -15.47 -7.53 30.28
C PRO A 533 -16.37 -8.29 29.30
N ASP A 534 -17.68 -8.28 29.50
CA ASP A 534 -18.64 -8.97 28.63
C ASP A 534 -18.73 -8.32 27.24
N ALA A 535 -18.63 -6.98 27.18
CA ALA A 535 -18.59 -6.24 25.91
C ALA A 535 -17.27 -6.50 25.17
N ALA A 536 -16.14 -6.58 25.89
CA ALA A 536 -14.85 -6.93 25.31
C ALA A 536 -14.87 -8.32 24.67
N LEU A 537 -15.39 -9.34 25.38
CA LEU A 537 -15.55 -10.68 24.83
C LEU A 537 -16.52 -10.72 23.64
N SER A 538 -17.62 -9.97 23.70
CA SER A 538 -18.59 -9.85 22.60
C SER A 538 -17.94 -9.29 21.34
N ASN A 539 -17.08 -8.26 21.49
CA ASN A 539 -16.30 -7.71 20.39
C ASN A 539 -15.33 -8.76 19.80
N THR A 540 -14.64 -9.53 20.65
CA THR A 540 -13.77 -10.63 20.19
C THR A 540 -14.51 -11.63 19.31
N LEU A 541 -15.66 -12.13 19.78
CA LEU A 541 -16.47 -13.09 19.03
C LEU A 541 -17.01 -12.49 17.72
N PHE A 542 -17.42 -11.23 17.75
CA PHE A 542 -17.89 -10.51 16.57
C PHE A 542 -16.81 -10.40 15.49
N PHE A 543 -15.60 -9.96 15.86
CA PHE A 543 -14.50 -9.77 14.89
C PHE A 543 -13.91 -11.10 14.40
N VAL A 544 -13.83 -12.12 15.25
CA VAL A 544 -13.43 -13.49 14.86
C VAL A 544 -14.33 -14.01 13.74
N ASP A 545 -15.64 -13.88 13.89
CA ASP A 545 -16.58 -14.29 12.86
C ASP A 545 -16.47 -13.41 11.61
N TRP A 546 -16.61 -12.08 11.74
CA TRP A 546 -16.67 -11.17 10.60
C TRP A 546 -15.42 -11.19 9.72
N TYR A 547 -14.24 -11.43 10.29
CA TYR A 547 -12.99 -11.57 9.54
C TYR A 547 -12.64 -13.02 9.16
N SER A 548 -13.48 -14.00 9.52
CA SER A 548 -13.26 -15.43 9.27
C SER A 548 -11.95 -15.96 9.88
N ILE A 549 -11.65 -15.53 11.11
CA ILE A 549 -10.42 -15.88 11.83
C ILE A 549 -10.62 -17.26 12.47
N LYS A 550 -10.17 -18.30 11.78
CA LYS A 550 -10.23 -19.69 12.27
C LYS A 550 -8.97 -20.07 13.05
N TYR A 551 -7.85 -19.48 12.65
CA TYR A 551 -6.54 -19.77 13.20
C TYR A 551 -5.93 -18.51 13.77
N ILE A 552 -5.28 -18.63 14.92
CA ILE A 552 -4.56 -17.52 15.54
C ILE A 552 -3.16 -17.98 15.89
N GLU A 553 -2.17 -17.15 15.60
CA GLU A 553 -0.80 -17.30 16.06
C GLU A 553 -0.53 -16.18 17.09
N SER A 554 -0.11 -16.57 18.30
CA SER A 554 0.17 -15.64 19.41
C SER A 554 1.40 -16.05 20.23
N GLY A 555 2.40 -16.63 19.57
CA GLY A 555 3.66 -17.01 20.20
C GLY A 555 4.52 -15.79 20.56
N PRO A 556 5.41 -15.92 21.56
CA PRO A 556 6.37 -14.86 21.87
C PRO A 556 7.43 -14.73 20.78
N SER A 557 7.62 -13.51 20.26
CA SER A 557 8.75 -13.16 19.40
C SER A 557 9.65 -12.10 20.04
N LEU A 558 10.87 -11.99 19.50
CA LEU A 558 11.85 -10.98 19.95
C LEU A 558 11.39 -9.53 19.72
N ALA A 559 10.41 -9.31 18.83
CA ALA A 559 9.95 -7.98 18.45
C ALA A 559 8.57 -7.63 19.04
N SER A 560 7.73 -8.62 19.31
CA SER A 560 6.39 -8.41 19.86
C SER A 560 5.89 -9.67 20.57
N TYR A 561 5.16 -9.47 21.68
CA TYR A 561 4.38 -10.53 22.31
C TYR A 561 2.94 -10.06 22.40
N THR A 562 2.06 -10.68 21.62
CA THR A 562 0.62 -10.36 21.56
C THR A 562 -0.19 -11.59 21.97
N PRO A 563 -0.23 -11.94 23.26
CA PRO A 563 -1.00 -13.09 23.74
C PRO A 563 -2.50 -12.89 23.51
N LEU A 564 -3.22 -14.00 23.35
CA LEU A 564 -4.68 -14.00 23.23
C LEU A 564 -5.37 -13.42 24.48
N PRO A 565 -6.51 -12.73 24.32
CA PRO A 565 -7.33 -12.26 25.44
C PRO A 565 -7.65 -13.41 26.39
N LYS A 566 -7.58 -13.14 27.69
CA LYS A 566 -7.83 -14.12 28.75
C LYS A 566 -9.28 -14.61 28.73
N SER A 567 -10.24 -13.73 28.45
CA SER A 567 -11.66 -14.12 28.33
C SER A 567 -11.92 -15.11 27.19
N PHE A 568 -11.08 -15.09 26.16
CA PHE A 568 -11.23 -15.91 24.95
C PHE A 568 -10.35 -17.17 24.96
N ASN A 569 -9.19 -17.14 25.62
CA ASN A 569 -8.22 -18.23 25.65
C ASN A 569 -8.63 -19.36 26.62
N ASN A 570 -9.68 -20.11 26.29
CA ASN A 570 -10.14 -21.26 27.05
C ASN A 570 -10.88 -22.28 26.16
N SER A 571 -11.16 -23.48 26.70
CA SER A 571 -11.79 -24.59 25.96
C SER A 571 -13.24 -24.35 25.54
N THR A 572 -13.88 -23.25 25.95
CA THR A 572 -15.20 -22.83 25.43
C THR A 572 -15.08 -22.42 23.97
N TYR A 573 -14.07 -21.61 23.63
CA TYR A 573 -13.91 -20.99 22.31
C TYR A 573 -12.81 -21.66 21.47
N ILE A 574 -11.77 -22.17 22.12
CA ILE A 574 -10.63 -22.82 21.49
C ILE A 574 -10.90 -24.33 21.40
N LYS A 575 -10.70 -24.87 20.20
CA LYS A 575 -10.84 -26.29 19.90
C LYS A 575 -9.58 -27.06 20.29
N GLN A 576 -8.43 -26.52 19.91
CA GLN A 576 -7.10 -27.08 20.19
C GLN A 576 -6.04 -25.99 19.98
N ASP A 577 -4.88 -26.17 20.59
CA ASP A 577 -3.72 -25.31 20.44
C ASP A 577 -2.43 -26.15 20.46
N GLU A 578 -1.37 -25.63 19.84
CA GLU A 578 -0.06 -26.29 19.82
C GLU A 578 1.06 -25.25 19.78
N ARG A 579 2.07 -25.45 20.63
CA ARG A 579 3.29 -24.65 20.67
C ARG A 579 4.41 -25.36 19.94
N LEU A 580 5.05 -24.65 19.02
CA LEU A 580 6.20 -25.10 18.24
C LEU A 580 7.43 -24.29 18.63
N ASP A 581 8.30 -24.90 19.43
CA ASP A 581 9.56 -24.29 19.86
C ASP A 581 10.71 -24.69 18.94
N PHE A 582 11.40 -23.69 18.41
CA PHE A 582 12.62 -23.86 17.63
C PHE A 582 13.81 -23.37 18.46
N ASN A 583 14.30 -24.22 19.39
CA ASN A 583 15.30 -23.86 20.40
C ASN A 583 16.67 -24.60 20.23
N LYS A 584 17.74 -23.78 20.11
CA LYS A 584 19.15 -23.83 20.56
C LYS A 584 20.22 -24.91 20.35
N GLU A 585 20.02 -26.17 19.94
CA GLU A 585 21.21 -27.05 19.70
C GLU A 585 21.77 -27.01 18.27
N LYS A 586 20.93 -26.75 17.27
CA LYS A 586 21.33 -26.76 15.84
C LYS A 586 21.43 -25.37 15.20
N TYR A 587 20.81 -24.34 15.79
CA TYR A 587 20.55 -23.05 15.12
C TYR A 587 20.83 -21.84 16.03
N ASN A 588 22.07 -21.74 16.52
CA ASN A 588 22.62 -20.86 17.58
C ASN A 588 22.35 -19.32 17.52
N THR A 589 21.43 -18.82 16.69
CA THR A 589 21.12 -17.39 16.56
C THR A 589 19.63 -17.06 16.43
N GLY A 590 18.71 -18.04 16.53
CA GLY A 590 17.29 -17.82 16.20
C GLY A 590 16.28 -18.54 17.08
N ASP A 591 16.04 -18.05 18.29
CA ASP A 591 14.91 -18.52 19.11
C ASP A 591 13.60 -18.02 18.47
N MET A 592 12.77 -18.96 18.00
CA MET A 592 11.39 -18.69 17.57
C MET A 592 10.47 -19.68 18.28
N SER A 593 9.41 -19.18 18.90
CA SER A 593 8.36 -19.98 19.51
C SER A 593 7.03 -19.56 18.90
N LEU A 594 6.43 -20.43 18.11
CA LEU A 594 5.11 -20.20 17.52
C LEU A 594 4.05 -20.86 18.40
N HIS A 595 2.92 -20.21 18.63
CA HIS A 595 1.80 -20.81 19.37
C HIS A 595 0.52 -20.61 18.57
N TYR A 596 0.01 -21.72 18.02
CA TYR A 596 -1.16 -21.72 17.17
C TYR A 596 -2.40 -22.19 17.90
N TYR A 597 -3.53 -21.58 17.58
CA TYR A 597 -4.86 -21.88 18.14
C TYR A 597 -5.85 -22.11 17.00
N GLU A 598 -6.75 -23.08 17.17
CA GLU A 598 -7.92 -23.28 16.31
C GLU A 598 -9.20 -22.87 17.06
N VAL A 599 -9.97 -21.93 16.50
CA VAL A 599 -11.28 -21.52 17.02
C VAL A 599 -12.35 -22.55 16.65
N LYS A 600 -13.32 -22.83 17.53
CA LYS A 600 -14.45 -23.74 17.20
C LYS A 600 -15.36 -23.20 16.09
N ASP A 601 -15.93 -24.09 15.28
CA ASP A 601 -16.74 -23.75 14.09
C ASP A 601 -18.01 -22.96 14.41
N GLU A 602 -18.55 -23.09 15.62
CA GLU A 602 -19.74 -22.34 16.05
C GLU A 602 -19.49 -20.82 16.09
N TYR A 603 -18.26 -20.37 16.38
CA TYR A 603 -17.89 -18.95 16.52
C TYR A 603 -17.30 -18.32 15.25
N VAL A 604 -17.10 -19.09 14.17
CA VAL A 604 -16.46 -18.57 12.96
C VAL A 604 -17.13 -19.12 11.70
N SER A 605 -17.49 -18.23 10.78
CA SER A 605 -17.98 -18.59 9.44
C SER A 605 -16.94 -18.31 8.34
N PRO A 606 -16.96 -19.08 7.24
CA PRO A 606 -15.94 -18.99 6.19
C PRO A 606 -16.01 -17.66 5.43
N ILE A 607 -14.95 -17.38 4.66
CA ILE A 607 -14.78 -16.16 3.86
C ILE A 607 -15.92 -15.99 2.85
N LEU A 608 -16.43 -17.10 2.29
CA LEU A 608 -17.59 -17.11 1.40
C LEU A 608 -18.62 -18.07 1.95
N SER A 609 -19.80 -17.55 2.30
CA SER A 609 -20.88 -18.34 2.90
C SER A 609 -22.24 -17.97 2.30
N ALA A 610 -23.11 -18.97 2.18
CA ALA A 610 -24.53 -18.73 2.01
C ALA A 610 -25.14 -18.45 3.39
N THR A 611 -26.14 -17.58 3.46
CA THR A 611 -26.72 -17.14 4.74
C THR A 611 -28.22 -16.89 4.63
N ASN A 612 -28.91 -17.11 5.74
CA ASN A 612 -30.30 -16.74 5.96
C ASN A 612 -30.45 -15.58 6.97
N ALA A 613 -29.33 -15.02 7.42
CA ALA A 613 -29.32 -13.85 8.30
C ALA A 613 -30.06 -12.68 7.65
N GLN A 614 -30.84 -11.98 8.48
CA GLN A 614 -31.61 -10.83 8.02
C GLN A 614 -30.72 -9.61 7.79
N THR A 615 -31.17 -8.76 6.89
CA THR A 615 -30.43 -7.59 6.45
C THR A 615 -30.90 -6.32 7.16
N LEU A 616 -29.95 -5.57 7.70
CA LEU A 616 -30.18 -4.29 8.36
C LEU A 616 -29.57 -3.17 7.52
N GLY A 617 -30.40 -2.46 6.75
CA GLY A 617 -29.97 -1.27 6.01
C GLY A 617 -29.58 -0.16 6.97
N ILE A 618 -28.46 0.52 6.72
CA ILE A 618 -27.98 1.64 7.53
C ILE A 618 -27.72 2.83 6.61
N ILE A 619 -28.47 3.90 6.82
CA ILE A 619 -28.28 5.21 6.19
C ILE A 619 -27.54 6.09 7.19
N ALA A 620 -26.25 6.33 6.92
CA ALA A 620 -25.37 7.07 7.82
C ALA A 620 -24.11 7.58 7.11
N SER A 621 -23.45 8.58 7.71
CA SER A 621 -22.06 8.91 7.42
C SER A 621 -21.12 7.71 7.67
N ASP A 622 -19.86 7.81 7.24
CA ASP A 622 -18.86 6.77 7.53
C ASP A 622 -18.67 6.55 9.04
N THR A 623 -18.66 7.64 9.81
CA THR A 623 -18.54 7.60 11.26
C THR A 623 -19.81 7.07 11.91
N GLY A 624 -20.99 7.48 11.44
CA GLY A 624 -22.25 6.97 11.95
C GLY A 624 -22.44 5.47 11.66
N TYR A 625 -22.01 4.99 10.50
CA TYR A 625 -21.99 3.56 10.20
C TYR A 625 -21.05 2.81 11.15
N GLU A 626 -19.85 3.35 11.43
CA GLU A 626 -18.94 2.77 12.42
C GLU A 626 -19.58 2.71 13.82
N THR A 627 -20.30 3.75 14.24
CA THR A 627 -21.06 3.75 15.50
C THR A 627 -22.02 2.57 15.58
N ILE A 628 -22.85 2.36 14.55
CA ILE A 628 -23.79 1.23 14.53
C ILE A 628 -23.04 -0.11 14.58
N ILE A 629 -21.96 -0.26 13.80
CA ILE A 629 -21.17 -1.51 13.79
C ILE A 629 -20.55 -1.81 15.17
N ARG A 630 -20.05 -0.80 15.89
CA ARG A 630 -19.53 -0.98 17.25
C ARG A 630 -20.62 -1.42 18.22
N SER A 631 -21.83 -0.85 18.13
CA SER A 631 -22.97 -1.31 18.93
C SER A 631 -23.32 -2.77 18.62
N LEU A 632 -23.28 -3.18 17.35
CA LEU A 632 -23.48 -4.59 16.97
C LEU A 632 -22.38 -5.50 17.53
N ALA A 633 -21.15 -5.01 17.66
CA ALA A 633 -20.05 -5.75 18.26
C ALA A 633 -20.23 -5.93 19.77
N ASP A 634 -20.69 -4.90 20.48
CA ASP A 634 -21.03 -4.98 21.92
C ASP A 634 -22.14 -6.01 22.20
N MET A 635 -23.02 -6.25 21.22
CA MET A 635 -24.10 -7.23 21.30
C MET A 635 -23.71 -8.64 20.79
N ASN A 636 -22.50 -8.81 20.26
CA ASN A 636 -22.08 -9.99 19.49
C ASN A 636 -23.07 -10.38 18.37
N MET A 637 -23.57 -9.40 17.62
CA MET A 637 -24.39 -9.66 16.42
C MET A 637 -23.50 -10.09 15.25
N SER A 638 -23.06 -11.35 15.29
CA SER A 638 -22.20 -11.96 14.27
C SER A 638 -22.84 -11.99 12.88
N SER A 639 -22.05 -12.29 11.85
CA SER A 639 -22.53 -12.37 10.46
C SER A 639 -23.52 -13.51 10.21
N LYS A 640 -23.68 -14.43 11.18
CA LYS A 640 -24.71 -15.47 11.19
C LYS A 640 -26.08 -14.95 11.65
N LEU A 641 -26.12 -13.82 12.38
CA LEU A 641 -27.33 -13.27 12.98
C LEU A 641 -27.90 -12.11 12.14
N VAL A 642 -27.06 -11.13 11.81
CA VAL A 642 -27.47 -9.91 11.10
C VAL A 642 -26.43 -9.51 10.07
N ILE A 643 -26.89 -9.08 8.89
CA ILE A 643 -26.05 -8.48 7.85
C ILE A 643 -26.29 -6.96 7.80
N PRO A 644 -25.44 -6.12 8.43
CA PRO A 644 -25.54 -4.68 8.33
C PRO A 644 -25.09 -4.22 6.94
N ILE A 645 -25.97 -3.53 6.21
CA ILE A 645 -25.74 -3.03 4.85
C ILE A 645 -25.56 -1.51 4.88
N LYS A 646 -24.44 -1.03 4.34
CA LYS A 646 -24.18 0.40 4.18
C LYS A 646 -24.88 0.95 2.93
N LEU A 647 -25.88 1.81 3.13
CA LEU A 647 -26.63 2.46 2.04
C LEU A 647 -26.06 3.84 1.65
N GLY A 648 -25.14 4.37 2.46
CA GLY A 648 -24.55 5.71 2.30
C GLY A 648 -25.28 6.76 3.15
N GLN A 649 -24.79 8.00 3.12
CA GLN A 649 -25.31 9.06 4.00
C GLN A 649 -26.47 9.86 3.39
N TYR A 650 -26.62 9.87 2.06
CA TYR A 650 -27.61 10.70 1.38
C TYR A 650 -28.88 9.91 1.05
N ILE A 651 -29.97 10.16 1.77
CA ILE A 651 -31.24 9.41 1.60
C ILE A 651 -31.75 9.51 0.16
N ASP A 652 -31.70 10.70 -0.44
CA ASP A 652 -32.22 10.98 -1.77
C ASP A 652 -31.39 10.42 -2.93
N GLN A 653 -30.24 9.81 -2.65
CA GLN A 653 -29.38 9.12 -3.63
C GLN A 653 -29.57 7.59 -3.63
N ILE A 654 -30.34 7.05 -2.67
CA ILE A 654 -30.60 5.62 -2.56
C ILE A 654 -31.68 5.23 -3.57
N LYS A 655 -31.46 4.14 -4.29
CA LYS A 655 -32.43 3.65 -5.28
C LYS A 655 -33.59 2.95 -4.57
N SER A 656 -34.81 3.14 -5.06
CA SER A 656 -35.99 2.45 -4.52
C SER A 656 -35.88 0.91 -4.57
N SER A 657 -35.15 0.38 -5.55
CA SER A 657 -34.84 -1.06 -5.64
C SER A 657 -34.00 -1.54 -4.45
N ASP A 658 -33.13 -0.70 -3.91
CA ASP A 658 -32.23 -1.09 -2.81
C ASP A 658 -33.01 -1.27 -1.50
N PHE A 659 -34.03 -0.44 -1.29
CA PHE A 659 -34.96 -0.58 -0.16
C PHE A 659 -35.78 -1.87 -0.20
N ALA A 660 -36.01 -2.45 -1.39
CA ALA A 660 -36.74 -3.71 -1.50
C ALA A 660 -35.91 -4.93 -1.02
N GLU A 661 -34.59 -4.80 -1.02
CA GLU A 661 -33.64 -5.88 -0.70
C GLU A 661 -33.27 -5.94 0.79
N ILE A 662 -33.81 -5.03 1.63
CA ILE A 662 -33.51 -4.95 3.07
C ILE A 662 -34.71 -5.37 3.95
N ASP A 663 -34.39 -5.95 5.10
CA ASP A 663 -35.40 -6.46 6.05
C ASP A 663 -35.77 -5.41 7.12
N GLY A 664 -34.79 -4.68 7.65
CA GLY A 664 -34.96 -3.53 8.56
C GLY A 664 -34.09 -2.33 8.16
N LEU A 665 -34.38 -1.13 8.70
CA LEU A 665 -33.66 0.10 8.36
C LEU A 665 -33.33 0.95 9.60
N ILE A 666 -32.09 1.41 9.68
CA ILE A 666 -31.61 2.44 10.61
C ILE A 666 -31.26 3.70 9.81
N VAL A 667 -31.74 4.84 10.27
CA VAL A 667 -31.46 6.17 9.73
C VAL A 667 -30.81 7.00 10.83
N TYR A 668 -29.50 7.21 10.72
CA TYR A 668 -28.66 7.74 11.78
C TYR A 668 -27.53 8.59 11.20
N ASP A 669 -27.30 9.81 11.70
CA ASP A 669 -26.25 10.70 11.19
C ASP A 669 -26.27 10.83 9.64
N TYR A 670 -27.44 11.16 9.12
CA TYR A 670 -27.76 11.15 7.69
C TYR A 670 -27.81 12.57 7.10
N ASN A 671 -27.89 12.65 5.76
CA ASN A 671 -28.05 13.89 5.02
C ASN A 671 -28.95 13.68 3.79
N TYR A 672 -29.27 14.77 3.09
CA TYR A 672 -29.99 14.77 1.82
C TYR A 672 -29.75 16.08 1.06
N SER A 673 -29.77 16.01 -0.28
CA SER A 673 -29.75 17.20 -1.14
C SER A 673 -31.16 17.68 -1.47
N ASN A 674 -32.12 16.76 -1.61
CA ASN A 674 -33.53 17.03 -1.87
C ASN A 674 -34.44 16.47 -0.76
N LYS A 675 -34.97 17.35 0.11
CA LYS A 675 -35.85 17.01 1.24
C LYS A 675 -37.08 16.20 0.81
N GLY A 676 -37.81 16.68 -0.20
CA GLY A 676 -39.04 16.05 -0.65
C GLY A 676 -38.83 14.62 -1.17
N ASN A 677 -37.78 14.42 -1.98
CA ASN A 677 -37.44 13.09 -2.47
C ASN A 677 -36.99 12.13 -1.36
N ALA A 678 -36.13 12.61 -0.44
CA ALA A 678 -35.64 11.81 0.69
C ALA A 678 -36.79 11.23 1.52
N TYR A 679 -37.71 12.08 1.97
CA TYR A 679 -38.79 11.65 2.84
C TYR A 679 -39.92 10.92 2.13
N ARG A 680 -40.12 11.16 0.83
CA ARG A 680 -40.97 10.29 0.01
C ARG A 680 -40.44 8.85 -0.01
N LEU A 681 -39.13 8.66 -0.23
CA LEU A 681 -38.53 7.31 -0.26
C LEU A 681 -38.71 6.56 1.07
N LEU A 682 -38.49 7.25 2.21
CA LEU A 682 -38.71 6.65 3.52
C LEU A 682 -40.19 6.34 3.76
N ASN A 683 -41.11 7.25 3.40
CA ASN A 683 -42.55 7.03 3.55
C ASN A 683 -43.03 5.84 2.71
N ASP A 684 -42.56 5.71 1.48
CA ASP A 684 -42.88 4.59 0.59
C ASP A 684 -42.34 3.26 1.15
N TYR A 685 -41.19 3.27 1.83
CA TYR A 685 -40.64 2.08 2.49
C TYR A 685 -41.52 1.65 3.68
N VAL A 686 -41.89 2.58 4.57
CA VAL A 686 -42.72 2.27 5.75
C VAL A 686 -44.13 1.84 5.34
N LYS A 687 -44.76 2.53 4.40
CA LYS A 687 -46.12 2.20 3.92
C LYS A 687 -46.23 0.78 3.33
N LYS A 688 -45.12 0.17 2.92
CA LYS A 688 -45.04 -1.26 2.50
C LYS A 688 -44.96 -2.25 3.67
N GLY A 689 -45.20 -1.81 4.90
CA GLY A 689 -45.18 -2.66 6.09
C GLY A 689 -43.80 -2.84 6.72
N LYS A 690 -42.80 -2.07 6.29
CA LYS A 690 -41.43 -2.15 6.82
C LYS A 690 -41.25 -1.26 8.04
N LYS A 691 -40.20 -1.54 8.81
CA LYS A 691 -39.87 -0.85 10.06
C LYS A 691 -38.61 -0.02 9.92
N ILE A 692 -38.61 1.17 10.52
CA ILE A 692 -37.45 2.07 10.56
C ILE A 692 -37.16 2.49 12.00
N PHE A 693 -35.88 2.55 12.37
CA PHE A 693 -35.40 3.35 13.50
C PHE A 693 -34.78 4.65 12.98
N ILE A 694 -35.25 5.80 13.46
CA ILE A 694 -34.75 7.13 13.09
C ILE A 694 -34.29 7.85 14.36
N ASP A 695 -33.02 8.25 14.40
CA ASP A 695 -32.49 9.04 15.52
C ASP A 695 -32.23 10.49 15.09
N THR A 696 -32.79 11.45 15.82
CA THR A 696 -32.57 12.89 15.63
C THR A 696 -31.89 13.55 16.83
N GLY A 697 -31.38 12.78 17.79
CA GLY A 697 -30.53 13.30 18.86
C GLY A 697 -29.13 13.68 18.39
N VAL A 698 -28.71 13.19 17.22
CA VAL A 698 -27.55 13.67 16.47
C VAL A 698 -27.81 15.03 15.82
N GLU A 699 -26.76 15.72 15.40
CA GLU A 699 -26.85 17.03 14.73
C GLU A 699 -27.30 16.92 13.27
N VAL A 700 -28.57 16.60 13.06
CA VAL A 700 -29.24 16.57 11.75
C VAL A 700 -30.23 17.74 11.60
N LYS A 701 -30.66 18.05 10.37
CA LYS A 701 -31.56 19.18 10.08
C LYS A 701 -32.91 19.05 10.81
N GLU A 702 -33.33 17.84 11.12
CA GLU A 702 -34.59 17.49 11.76
C GLU A 702 -34.53 17.54 13.29
N ALA A 703 -33.33 17.69 13.87
CA ALA A 703 -33.15 17.79 15.32
C ALA A 703 -33.80 19.05 15.91
N THR A 704 -33.78 20.16 15.16
CA THR A 704 -34.49 21.41 15.48
C THR A 704 -35.21 21.90 14.24
N SER A 705 -36.52 21.68 14.16
CA SER A 705 -37.32 22.02 12.97
C SER A 705 -38.70 22.54 13.35
N THR A 706 -39.15 23.56 12.63
CA THR A 706 -40.52 24.10 12.72
C THR A 706 -41.51 23.38 11.82
N GLU A 707 -41.04 22.49 10.94
CA GLU A 707 -41.89 21.71 10.03
C GLU A 707 -41.22 20.38 9.65
N LEU A 708 -41.62 19.32 10.35
CA LEU A 708 -41.14 17.97 10.12
C LEU A 708 -42.03 17.22 9.11
N PRO A 709 -41.41 16.46 8.17
CA PRO A 709 -42.15 15.59 7.25
C PRO A 709 -43.04 14.56 7.96
N GLU A 710 -44.03 14.01 7.25
CA GLU A 710 -44.99 13.01 7.74
C GLU A 710 -44.36 11.77 8.40
N ILE A 711 -43.11 11.43 8.06
CA ILE A 711 -42.40 10.27 8.60
C ILE A 711 -42.05 10.42 10.09
N PHE A 712 -42.02 11.65 10.63
CA PHE A 712 -41.71 11.88 12.04
C PHE A 712 -42.98 11.82 12.90
N PRO A 713 -42.90 11.38 14.15
CA PRO A 713 -44.06 11.31 15.03
C PRO A 713 -44.55 12.67 15.53
N MET A 714 -43.86 13.77 15.20
CA MET A 714 -44.24 15.12 15.61
C MET A 714 -44.12 16.13 14.47
N ASN A 715 -44.81 17.26 14.60
CA ASN A 715 -44.77 18.36 13.62
C ASN A 715 -43.56 19.28 13.79
N ARG A 716 -43.11 19.48 15.04
CA ARG A 716 -42.01 20.38 15.41
C ARG A 716 -41.09 19.74 16.43
N SER A 717 -39.80 20.01 16.34
CA SER A 717 -38.77 19.51 17.25
C SER A 717 -37.84 20.61 17.70
N GLU A 718 -37.25 20.43 18.88
CA GLU A 718 -36.15 21.23 19.39
C GLU A 718 -35.09 20.32 20.02
N ARG A 719 -33.81 20.69 19.87
CA ARG A 719 -32.68 19.98 20.49
C ARG A 719 -31.96 20.84 21.52
N LYS A 720 -32.03 20.44 22.79
CA LYS A 720 -31.39 21.14 23.92
C LYS A 720 -30.96 20.15 25.01
N PRO A 721 -30.01 20.52 25.88
CA PRO A 721 -29.71 19.73 27.07
C PRO A 721 -30.87 19.75 28.07
N LEU A 722 -31.16 18.59 28.68
CA LEU A 722 -32.13 18.45 29.78
C LEU A 722 -31.44 18.29 31.16
N GLY A 723 -30.12 18.47 31.22
CA GLY A 723 -29.30 18.32 32.43
C GLY A 723 -28.39 17.09 32.39
N LYS A 724 -27.68 16.84 33.49
CA LYS A 724 -26.62 15.81 33.58
C LYS A 724 -27.06 14.48 34.21
N THR A 725 -28.35 14.31 34.46
CA THR A 725 -28.93 13.10 35.05
C THR A 725 -30.17 12.71 34.25
N TRP A 726 -30.41 11.40 34.16
CA TRP A 726 -31.66 10.85 33.64
C TRP A 726 -32.76 10.93 34.70
N ASP A 727 -33.98 11.19 34.25
CA ASP A 727 -35.22 11.12 35.03
C ASP A 727 -36.29 10.54 34.11
N PHE A 728 -36.17 9.23 33.88
CA PHE A 728 -36.94 8.53 32.86
C PHE A 728 -38.33 8.15 33.36
N GLU A 729 -39.35 8.51 32.57
CA GLU A 729 -40.69 7.95 32.68
C GLU A 729 -40.89 6.94 31.54
N ILE A 730 -41.08 5.68 31.89
CA ILE A 730 -41.08 4.55 30.95
C ILE A 730 -42.53 4.23 30.55
N GLY A 731 -42.81 4.18 29.24
CA GLY A 731 -44.10 3.78 28.70
C GLY A 731 -44.27 2.26 28.63
N GLU A 732 -45.52 1.80 28.49
CA GLU A 732 -45.83 0.36 28.32
C GLU A 732 -45.44 -0.11 26.91
N SER A 733 -44.36 -0.88 26.79
CA SER A 733 -43.93 -1.50 25.52
C SER A 733 -43.02 -2.70 25.75
N GLU A 734 -43.15 -3.72 24.89
CA GLU A 734 -42.22 -4.86 24.85
C GLU A 734 -40.76 -4.44 24.61
N LEU A 735 -40.51 -3.28 23.99
CA LEU A 735 -39.15 -2.74 23.81
C LEU A 735 -38.45 -2.42 25.14
N MET A 736 -39.23 -2.08 26.16
CA MET A 736 -38.75 -1.63 27.48
C MET A 736 -38.56 -2.78 28.47
N LYS A 737 -38.96 -3.99 28.09
CA LYS A 737 -38.97 -5.15 28.95
C LYS A 737 -37.54 -5.59 29.30
N ASP A 738 -37.34 -5.94 30.57
CA ASP A 738 -36.07 -6.46 31.10
C ASP A 738 -34.87 -5.50 30.92
N ILE A 739 -35.14 -4.18 30.90
CA ILE A 739 -34.14 -3.11 30.87
C ILE A 739 -34.16 -2.33 32.19
N ASP A 740 -33.01 -2.18 32.82
CA ASP A 740 -32.84 -1.28 33.96
C ASP A 740 -32.36 0.11 33.50
N PHE A 741 -33.32 1.01 33.29
CA PHE A 741 -33.05 2.40 32.91
C PHE A 741 -32.33 3.22 33.98
N THR A 742 -32.27 2.74 35.23
CA THR A 742 -31.53 3.43 36.31
C THR A 742 -30.03 3.20 36.23
N ALA A 743 -29.60 2.17 35.48
CA ALA A 743 -28.20 1.82 35.27
C ALA A 743 -27.59 2.45 33.99
N PHE A 744 -28.36 3.26 33.25
CA PHE A 744 -27.85 3.98 32.08
C PHE A 744 -26.79 5.00 32.49
N ASP A 745 -25.79 5.19 31.64
CA ASP A 745 -24.72 6.15 31.91
C ASP A 745 -25.21 7.58 31.78
N GLU A 746 -24.66 8.48 32.61
CA GLU A 746 -25.14 9.85 32.70
C GLU A 746 -25.17 10.56 31.33
N PRO A 747 -26.19 11.42 31.07
CA PRO A 747 -26.29 12.22 29.85
C PRO A 747 -25.28 13.37 29.87
N ILE A 748 -23.99 13.05 29.73
CA ILE A 748 -22.88 14.02 29.74
C ILE A 748 -22.04 13.84 28.49
N PHE A 749 -21.73 14.91 27.76
CA PHE A 749 -20.76 14.92 26.66
C PHE A 749 -19.72 16.02 26.90
N ASN A 750 -18.43 15.69 26.89
CA ASN A 750 -17.33 16.64 27.16
C ASN A 750 -17.55 17.50 28.42
N ASN A 751 -17.99 16.88 29.53
CA ASN A 751 -18.35 17.52 30.80
C ASN A 751 -19.58 18.45 30.77
N GLU A 752 -20.26 18.58 29.62
CA GLU A 752 -21.51 19.32 29.46
C GLU A 752 -22.71 18.37 29.42
N ALA A 753 -23.92 18.91 29.63
CA ALA A 753 -25.13 18.11 29.53
C ALA A 753 -25.38 17.65 28.08
N TRP A 754 -25.75 16.39 27.90
CA TRP A 754 -26.06 15.79 26.61
C TRP A 754 -27.28 16.47 25.98
N SER A 755 -27.17 16.81 24.71
CA SER A 755 -28.26 17.45 23.97
C SER A 755 -29.21 16.39 23.41
N ILE A 756 -30.51 16.59 23.66
CA ILE A 756 -31.57 15.65 23.32
C ILE A 756 -32.58 16.39 22.43
N ALA A 757 -33.03 15.75 21.36
CA ALA A 757 -34.13 16.23 20.54
C ALA A 757 -35.48 15.77 21.13
N TYR A 758 -36.46 16.66 21.19
CA TYR A 758 -37.80 16.35 21.68
C TYR A 758 -38.86 17.18 20.92
N PRO A 759 -40.14 16.75 20.90
CA PRO A 759 -41.22 17.55 20.36
C PRO A 759 -41.29 18.92 21.06
N PHE A 760 -41.50 20.00 20.30
CA PHE A 760 -41.53 21.35 20.87
C PHE A 760 -42.60 21.45 21.98
N ASP A 761 -43.78 20.90 21.72
CA ASP A 761 -44.87 20.67 22.68
C ASP A 761 -45.45 19.26 22.52
N ASP A 762 -46.03 18.68 23.57
CA ASP A 762 -46.69 17.35 23.48
C ASP A 762 -47.89 17.37 22.51
N SER A 763 -48.51 18.54 22.27
CA SER A 763 -49.54 18.74 21.24
C SER A 763 -49.02 18.67 19.80
N ASP A 764 -47.69 18.73 19.60
CA ASP A 764 -47.09 18.52 18.27
C ASP A 764 -47.00 17.03 17.90
N ILE A 765 -47.22 16.11 18.84
CA ILE A 765 -47.20 14.66 18.61
C ILE A 765 -48.42 14.26 17.78
N ARG A 766 -48.17 13.47 16.72
CA ARG A 766 -49.19 13.03 15.76
C ARG A 766 -49.98 11.85 16.28
N GLU A 767 -51.23 11.77 15.85
CA GLU A 767 -52.10 10.61 16.06
C GLU A 767 -51.45 9.33 15.51
N GLY A 768 -51.62 8.20 16.21
CA GLY A 768 -50.92 6.94 15.90
C GLY A 768 -49.54 6.79 16.57
N SER A 769 -49.16 7.75 17.41
CA SER A 769 -47.93 7.71 18.21
C SER A 769 -48.18 7.10 19.60
N THR A 770 -47.28 6.22 20.04
CA THR A 770 -47.20 5.72 21.43
C THR A 770 -45.91 6.23 22.05
N ILE A 771 -46.03 7.00 23.13
CA ILE A 771 -44.87 7.52 23.86
C ILE A 771 -44.19 6.36 24.58
N LEU A 772 -42.91 6.19 24.27
CA LEU A 772 -42.10 5.09 24.79
C LEU A 772 -41.26 5.53 26.00
N LEU A 773 -40.70 6.74 25.94
CA LEU A 773 -39.81 7.26 26.98
C LEU A 773 -39.96 8.78 27.09
N LYS A 774 -40.11 9.28 28.32
CA LYS A 774 -39.90 10.70 28.64
C LYS A 774 -38.67 10.85 29.52
N ASN A 775 -37.96 11.97 29.40
CA ASN A 775 -36.89 12.38 30.30
C ASN A 775 -37.21 13.78 30.84
N LYS A 776 -37.36 13.93 32.16
CA LYS A 776 -37.74 15.20 32.81
C LYS A 776 -39.00 15.82 32.19
N GLY A 777 -40.03 14.99 32.01
CA GLY A 777 -41.31 15.36 31.42
C GLY A 777 -41.30 15.62 29.89
N LYS A 778 -40.14 15.58 29.21
CA LYS A 778 -40.06 15.74 27.75
C LYS A 778 -40.04 14.39 27.05
N THR A 779 -40.85 14.23 25.99
CA THR A 779 -40.89 13.02 25.17
C THR A 779 -39.61 12.85 24.36
N VAL A 780 -38.89 11.73 24.53
CA VAL A 780 -37.58 11.48 23.90
C VAL A 780 -37.55 10.22 23.05
N MET A 781 -38.57 9.38 23.12
CA MET A 781 -38.71 8.21 22.25
C MET A 781 -40.18 7.90 21.99
N ILE A 782 -40.51 7.57 20.74
CA ILE A 782 -41.88 7.32 20.29
C ILE A 782 -41.89 6.13 19.32
N ASP A 783 -42.91 5.28 19.46
CA ASP A 783 -43.31 4.31 18.44
C ASP A 783 -44.46 4.91 17.61
N TYR A 784 -44.35 4.91 16.29
CA TYR A 784 -45.28 5.62 15.41
C TYR A 784 -45.72 4.75 14.24
N ASP A 785 -47.03 4.54 14.14
CA ASP A 785 -47.63 3.73 13.09
C ASP A 785 -47.91 4.57 11.84
N VAL A 786 -47.38 4.13 10.70
CA VAL A 786 -47.57 4.81 9.40
C VAL A 786 -48.02 3.79 8.36
N GLY A 787 -49.31 3.83 8.02
CA GLY A 787 -49.92 2.82 7.14
C GLY A 787 -49.85 1.44 7.79
N GLY A 788 -49.25 0.46 7.10
CA GLY A 788 -49.00 -0.88 7.65
C GLY A 788 -47.62 -1.06 8.30
N GLY A 789 -46.77 -0.03 8.29
CA GLY A 789 -45.41 -0.08 8.84
C GLY A 789 -45.28 0.72 10.13
N LYS A 790 -44.05 0.76 10.66
CA LYS A 790 -43.77 1.31 12.00
C LYS A 790 -42.45 2.06 12.05
N ILE A 791 -42.41 3.14 12.84
CA ILE A 791 -41.25 4.00 13.00
C ILE A 791 -40.93 4.13 14.47
N ILE A 792 -39.73 3.72 14.84
CA ILE A 792 -39.19 3.93 16.19
C ILE A 792 -38.32 5.18 16.11
N TRP A 793 -38.80 6.30 16.65
CA TRP A 793 -38.07 7.54 16.70
C TRP A 793 -37.36 7.71 18.04
N SER A 794 -36.10 8.15 18.00
CA SER A 794 -35.27 8.45 19.16
C SER A 794 -34.71 9.86 19.08
N GLY A 795 -34.83 10.61 20.17
CA GLY A 795 -34.26 11.93 20.33
C GLY A 795 -32.94 11.95 21.11
N ILE A 796 -32.46 10.80 21.60
CA ILE A 796 -31.38 10.74 22.58
C ILE A 796 -29.99 10.51 21.99
N ASN A 797 -29.83 10.29 20.68
CA ASN A 797 -28.57 9.83 20.09
C ASN A 797 -28.12 8.50 20.69
N LEU A 798 -29.06 7.54 20.71
CA LEU A 798 -28.90 6.27 21.44
C LEU A 798 -27.67 5.49 20.97
N PRO A 799 -27.43 5.27 19.66
CA PRO A 799 -26.31 4.42 19.24
C PRO A 799 -24.95 4.97 19.69
N TYR A 800 -24.75 6.29 19.69
CA TYR A 800 -23.51 6.88 20.15
C TYR A 800 -23.36 6.86 21.67
N HIS A 801 -24.46 7.05 22.40
CA HIS A 801 -24.47 6.95 23.86
C HIS A 801 -24.09 5.52 24.30
N THR A 802 -24.68 4.51 23.67
CA THR A 802 -24.37 3.08 23.89
C THR A 802 -22.88 2.75 23.77
N ILE A 803 -22.21 3.21 22.70
CA ILE A 803 -20.80 2.84 22.44
C ILE A 803 -19.79 3.74 23.17
N ARG A 804 -20.25 4.73 23.92
CA ARG A 804 -19.35 5.66 24.62
C ARG A 804 -18.84 5.06 25.91
N SER A 805 -19.71 4.37 26.63
CA SER A 805 -19.40 3.68 27.88
C SER A 805 -19.58 2.16 27.79
N HIS A 806 -20.16 1.66 26.69
CA HIS A 806 -20.45 0.24 26.48
C HIS A 806 -21.37 -0.32 27.59
N ASN A 807 -22.29 0.52 28.09
CA ASN A 807 -23.22 0.16 29.16
C ASN A 807 -24.06 -1.06 28.78
N VAL A 808 -24.10 -2.07 29.66
CA VAL A 808 -24.77 -3.35 29.37
C VAL A 808 -26.28 -3.17 29.17
N GLU A 809 -26.93 -2.27 29.92
CA GLU A 809 -28.38 -2.05 29.81
C GLU A 809 -28.72 -1.23 28.55
N GLU A 810 -27.90 -0.26 28.16
CA GLU A 810 -28.07 0.47 26.90
C GLU A 810 -27.84 -0.43 25.68
N VAL A 811 -26.82 -1.29 25.74
CA VAL A 811 -26.54 -2.30 24.72
C VAL A 811 -27.74 -3.26 24.59
N ARG A 812 -28.30 -3.73 25.71
CA ARG A 812 -29.50 -4.58 25.70
C ARG A 812 -30.71 -3.85 25.13
N PHE A 813 -30.91 -2.59 25.50
CA PHE A 813 -32.01 -1.79 25.00
C PHE A 813 -31.92 -1.56 23.49
N PHE A 814 -30.73 -1.22 22.98
CA PHE A 814 -30.54 -1.05 21.55
C PHE A 814 -30.67 -2.38 20.79
N LYS A 815 -30.28 -3.50 21.40
CA LYS A 815 -30.56 -4.84 20.88
C LYS A 815 -32.06 -5.11 20.71
N ASN A 816 -32.89 -4.79 21.71
CA ASN A 816 -34.35 -4.93 21.62
C ASN A 816 -34.93 -4.15 20.42
N ILE A 817 -34.41 -2.94 20.17
CA ILE A 817 -34.80 -2.12 19.01
C ILE A 817 -34.47 -2.85 17.70
N ILE A 818 -33.24 -3.36 17.57
CA ILE A 818 -32.80 -4.07 16.35
C ILE A 818 -33.64 -5.34 16.13
N GLU A 819 -33.88 -6.12 17.17
CA GLU A 819 -34.75 -7.30 17.09
C GLU A 819 -36.17 -6.93 16.66
N LYS A 820 -36.72 -5.83 17.18
CA LYS A 820 -38.04 -5.34 16.76
C LYS A 820 -38.07 -4.93 15.29
N LEU A 821 -37.01 -4.28 14.79
CA LEU A 821 -36.89 -3.91 13.36
C LEU A 821 -36.88 -5.15 12.45
N LEU A 822 -36.26 -6.24 12.91
CA LEU A 822 -36.07 -7.47 12.14
C LEU A 822 -37.20 -8.49 12.33
N ASN A 823 -38.18 -8.23 13.22
CA ASN A 823 -39.23 -9.18 13.64
C ASN A 823 -38.68 -10.40 14.40
N GLY A 824 -37.72 -10.15 15.29
CA GLY A 824 -36.92 -11.16 15.97
C GLY A 824 -35.70 -11.55 15.14
N ILE A 825 -34.67 -12.10 15.78
CA ILE A 825 -33.52 -12.70 15.09
C ILE A 825 -33.78 -14.20 15.05
N PRO A 826 -34.19 -14.76 13.89
CA PRO A 826 -34.49 -16.17 13.82
C PRO A 826 -33.22 -16.99 14.09
N VAL A 827 -33.39 -18.11 14.80
CA VAL A 827 -32.40 -19.19 14.81
C VAL A 827 -32.45 -19.83 13.41
N SER A 828 -31.85 -19.16 12.42
CA SER A 828 -31.94 -19.60 11.04
C SER A 828 -31.19 -20.91 10.89
N SER A 829 -31.80 -21.91 10.25
CA SER A 829 -31.06 -23.11 9.85
C SER A 829 -29.95 -22.68 8.90
N GLU A 830 -28.69 -23.00 9.24
CA GLU A 830 -27.55 -22.70 8.38
C GLU A 830 -27.79 -23.39 7.02
N PRO A 831 -27.83 -22.64 5.90
CA PRO A 831 -28.06 -23.23 4.60
C PRO A 831 -26.89 -24.17 4.25
N THR A 832 -27.16 -25.22 3.51
CA THR A 832 -26.11 -26.09 2.96
C THR A 832 -25.46 -25.42 1.75
N PHE A 833 -24.14 -25.31 1.74
CA PHE A 833 -23.39 -24.71 0.65
C PHE A 833 -22.00 -25.31 0.46
N GLU A 834 -21.44 -25.12 -0.73
CA GLU A 834 -20.06 -25.43 -1.07
C GLU A 834 -19.39 -24.19 -1.70
N ALA A 835 -18.41 -23.62 -0.99
CA ALA A 835 -17.64 -22.48 -1.47
C ALA A 835 -16.38 -22.94 -2.23
N LYS A 836 -16.13 -22.35 -3.41
CA LYS A 836 -15.01 -22.68 -4.29
C LYS A 836 -14.13 -21.46 -4.55
N PHE A 837 -12.85 -21.57 -4.17
CA PHE A 837 -11.80 -20.67 -4.61
C PHE A 837 -11.37 -21.09 -6.03
N ILE A 838 -11.73 -20.31 -7.05
CA ILE A 838 -11.27 -20.58 -8.43
C ILE A 838 -9.91 -19.91 -8.66
N ASN A 839 -9.84 -18.60 -8.43
CA ASN A 839 -8.63 -17.81 -8.45
C ASN A 839 -8.88 -16.50 -7.68
N PRO A 840 -7.87 -15.68 -7.34
CA PRO A 840 -8.06 -14.41 -6.61
C PRO A 840 -9.17 -13.50 -7.15
N GLN A 841 -9.38 -13.45 -8.48
CA GLN A 841 -10.42 -12.62 -9.10
C GLN A 841 -11.79 -13.30 -9.17
N LYS A 842 -11.90 -14.61 -8.86
CA LYS A 842 -13.12 -15.37 -9.07
C LYS A 842 -13.40 -16.33 -7.92
N ARG A 843 -14.59 -16.18 -7.34
CA ARG A 843 -15.16 -17.11 -6.36
C ARG A 843 -16.49 -17.64 -6.86
N LYS A 844 -16.79 -18.88 -6.50
CA LYS A 844 -18.08 -19.51 -6.78
C LYS A 844 -18.62 -20.11 -5.49
N ILE A 845 -19.92 -20.03 -5.29
CA ILE A 845 -20.63 -20.77 -4.25
C ILE A 845 -21.81 -21.48 -4.87
N ASP A 846 -21.95 -22.76 -4.54
CA ASP A 846 -23.10 -23.60 -4.86
C ASP A 846 -23.91 -23.76 -3.56
N PHE A 847 -25.23 -23.56 -3.58
CA PHE A 847 -26.07 -23.61 -2.36
C PHE A 847 -27.54 -23.94 -2.68
N GLN A 848 -28.29 -24.27 -1.62
CA GLN A 848 -29.74 -24.44 -1.65
C GLN A 848 -30.37 -23.83 -0.39
N GLY A 849 -31.53 -23.18 -0.53
CA GLY A 849 -32.32 -22.69 0.61
C GLY A 849 -31.73 -21.45 1.30
N ALA A 850 -30.95 -20.63 0.60
CA ALA A 850 -30.34 -19.41 1.14
C ALA A 850 -31.01 -18.13 0.61
N THR A 851 -31.17 -17.13 1.47
CA THR A 851 -31.69 -15.81 1.10
C THR A 851 -30.59 -14.83 0.69
N GLY A 852 -29.34 -15.10 1.08
CA GLY A 852 -28.20 -14.24 0.77
C GLY A 852 -26.89 -15.00 0.65
N VAL A 853 -25.87 -14.32 0.11
CA VAL A 853 -24.48 -14.79 0.14
C VAL A 853 -23.59 -13.66 0.65
N LEU A 854 -22.78 -13.96 1.66
CA LEU A 854 -21.77 -13.07 2.20
C LEU A 854 -20.38 -13.51 1.70
N PHE A 855 -19.66 -12.55 1.13
CA PHE A 855 -18.28 -12.71 0.71
C PHE A 855 -17.42 -11.67 1.45
N LYS A 856 -16.68 -12.15 2.44
CA LYS A 856 -15.84 -11.37 3.36
C LYS A 856 -14.51 -10.93 2.71
N GLU A 857 -14.58 -10.46 1.47
CA GLU A 857 -13.51 -9.70 0.80
C GLU A 857 -14.01 -8.28 0.55
N GLN A 858 -13.11 -7.30 0.50
CA GLN A 858 -13.51 -5.90 0.45
C GLN A 858 -14.18 -5.53 -0.89
N ALA A 859 -15.28 -4.79 -0.82
CA ALA A 859 -16.13 -4.40 -1.93
C ALA A 859 -15.61 -3.19 -2.71
N TYR A 860 -14.33 -3.21 -3.14
CA TYR A 860 -13.79 -2.16 -4.02
C TYR A 860 -14.46 -2.20 -5.41
N PRO A 861 -14.53 -1.07 -6.12
CA PRO A 861 -15.06 -1.02 -7.48
C PRO A 861 -14.33 -1.98 -8.44
N GLY A 862 -15.09 -2.74 -9.22
CA GLY A 862 -14.57 -3.73 -10.18
C GLY A 862 -15.06 -5.15 -9.93
N TRP A 863 -15.63 -5.42 -8.76
CA TRP A 863 -16.37 -6.65 -8.47
C TRP A 863 -17.75 -6.65 -9.15
N SER A 864 -18.16 -7.84 -9.59
CA SER A 864 -19.48 -8.12 -10.13
C SER A 864 -19.94 -9.48 -9.62
N ALA A 865 -21.25 -9.64 -9.41
CA ALA A 865 -21.83 -10.91 -9.00
C ALA A 865 -22.88 -11.34 -10.03
N LYS A 866 -22.96 -12.65 -10.27
CA LYS A 866 -23.97 -13.26 -11.13
C LYS A 866 -24.56 -14.49 -10.45
N VAL A 867 -25.89 -14.59 -10.50
CA VAL A 867 -26.63 -15.81 -10.14
C VAL A 867 -26.85 -16.64 -11.40
N ILE A 868 -26.72 -17.96 -11.27
CA ILE A 868 -27.01 -18.92 -12.33
C ILE A 868 -27.85 -20.04 -11.71
N GLY A 869 -29.03 -20.27 -12.28
CA GLY A 869 -29.91 -21.38 -11.93
C GLY A 869 -30.66 -21.87 -13.16
N SER A 870 -31.69 -22.68 -12.96
CA SER A 870 -32.55 -23.23 -14.02
C SER A 870 -33.19 -22.13 -14.90
N SER A 871 -33.50 -20.97 -14.32
CA SER A 871 -34.08 -19.80 -14.98
C SER A 871 -33.09 -18.99 -15.85
N GLY A 872 -31.81 -19.38 -15.90
CA GLY A 872 -30.75 -18.69 -16.64
C GLY A 872 -29.79 -17.91 -15.75
N SER A 873 -28.97 -17.04 -16.37
CA SER A 873 -27.95 -16.23 -15.67
C SER A 873 -28.38 -14.76 -15.58
N HIS A 874 -28.33 -14.20 -14.37
CA HIS A 874 -28.67 -12.80 -14.09
C HIS A 874 -27.57 -12.10 -13.28
N GLY A 875 -27.35 -10.80 -13.53
CA GLY A 875 -26.40 -10.00 -12.75
C GLY A 875 -27.06 -9.47 -11.50
N ILE A 876 -26.43 -9.67 -10.33
CA ILE A 876 -26.99 -9.24 -9.03
C ILE A 876 -26.14 -8.13 -8.42
N LYS A 877 -26.80 -7.24 -7.69
CA LYS A 877 -26.13 -6.10 -7.05
C LYS A 877 -25.33 -6.57 -5.84
N ILE A 878 -24.11 -6.05 -5.72
CA ILE A 878 -23.28 -6.21 -4.52
C ILE A 878 -23.54 -5.03 -3.58
N PHE A 879 -23.95 -5.34 -2.35
CA PHE A 879 -24.05 -4.42 -1.24
C PHE A 879 -22.76 -4.45 -0.41
N LYS A 880 -22.43 -3.31 0.19
CA LYS A 880 -21.31 -3.19 1.14
C LYS A 880 -21.82 -3.49 2.55
N ALA A 881 -21.15 -4.37 3.29
CA ALA A 881 -21.62 -4.84 4.58
C ALA A 881 -20.52 -5.06 5.62
N GLY A 882 -20.89 -5.13 6.90
CA GLY A 882 -19.98 -5.53 7.99
C GLY A 882 -18.87 -4.53 8.35
N PRO A 883 -17.92 -4.94 9.24
CA PRO A 883 -16.88 -4.10 9.81
C PRO A 883 -15.62 -4.04 8.92
N ALA A 884 -15.77 -3.60 7.67
CA ALA A 884 -14.65 -3.39 6.76
C ALA A 884 -14.81 -2.07 5.99
N ASN A 885 -13.72 -1.55 5.44
CA ASN A 885 -13.76 -0.38 4.57
C ASN A 885 -13.21 -0.73 3.18
N PRO A 886 -14.01 -0.60 2.09
CA PRO A 886 -15.36 0.01 2.02
C PRO A 886 -16.51 -0.86 2.54
N GLY A 887 -16.25 -2.10 2.97
CA GLY A 887 -17.23 -3.08 3.43
C GLY A 887 -16.95 -4.43 2.78
N PHE A 888 -17.43 -5.52 3.36
CA PHE A 888 -17.52 -6.82 2.72
C PHE A 888 -18.63 -6.84 1.66
N MET A 889 -18.64 -7.86 0.82
CA MET A 889 -19.62 -8.00 -0.26
C MET A 889 -20.78 -8.87 0.18
N TYR A 890 -22.00 -8.33 0.13
CA TYR A 890 -23.24 -9.09 0.31
C TYR A 890 -24.08 -9.05 -0.96
N VAL A 891 -24.75 -10.15 -1.29
CA VAL A 891 -25.75 -10.20 -2.36
C VAL A 891 -27.02 -10.85 -1.84
N ARG A 892 -28.17 -10.26 -2.14
CA ARG A 892 -29.47 -10.90 -1.91
C ARG A 892 -29.75 -11.89 -3.03
N VAL A 893 -30.17 -13.10 -2.68
CA VAL A 893 -30.58 -14.13 -3.64
C VAL A 893 -32.04 -13.84 -4.02
N PRO A 894 -32.37 -13.67 -5.32
CA PRO A 894 -33.76 -13.47 -5.71
C PRO A 894 -34.60 -14.70 -5.38
N ALA A 895 -35.87 -14.50 -5.00
CA ALA A 895 -36.75 -15.56 -4.51
C ALA A 895 -36.93 -16.74 -5.48
N GLU A 896 -36.86 -16.49 -6.80
CA GLU A 896 -36.93 -17.53 -7.84
C GLU A 896 -35.71 -18.49 -7.85
N TYR A 897 -34.59 -18.08 -7.25
CA TYR A 897 -33.36 -18.87 -7.16
C TYR A 897 -33.15 -19.48 -5.76
N SER A 898 -33.80 -18.99 -4.71
CA SER A 898 -33.50 -19.41 -3.33
C SER A 898 -33.88 -20.87 -3.02
N GLN A 899 -34.91 -21.41 -3.68
CA GLN A 899 -35.44 -22.76 -3.42
C GLN A 899 -34.77 -23.88 -4.23
N ASN A 900 -34.10 -23.53 -5.33
CA ASN A 900 -33.45 -24.48 -6.22
C ASN A 900 -31.94 -24.55 -5.94
N GLU A 901 -31.30 -25.61 -6.42
CA GLU A 901 -29.85 -25.66 -6.48
C GLU A 901 -29.35 -24.52 -7.38
N THR A 902 -28.67 -23.56 -6.75
CA THR A 902 -28.27 -22.30 -7.37
C THR A 902 -26.79 -22.08 -7.17
N ASN A 903 -26.16 -21.42 -8.13
CA ASN A 903 -24.82 -20.92 -7.93
C ASN A 903 -24.72 -19.41 -8.08
N ILE A 904 -23.80 -18.83 -7.31
CA ILE A 904 -23.40 -17.44 -7.44
C ILE A 904 -21.90 -17.38 -7.72
N THR A 905 -21.53 -16.55 -8.69
CA THR A 905 -20.14 -16.28 -9.04
C THR A 905 -19.82 -14.81 -8.80
N PHE A 906 -18.80 -14.54 -7.99
CA PHE A 906 -18.17 -13.23 -7.85
C PHE A 906 -16.97 -13.14 -8.79
N ALA A 907 -16.85 -12.04 -9.53
CA ALA A 907 -15.75 -11.79 -10.47
C ALA A 907 -15.25 -10.34 -10.38
N TYR A 908 -13.95 -10.19 -10.12
CA TYR A 908 -13.24 -8.91 -10.18
C TYR A 908 -12.64 -8.69 -11.58
N ARG A 909 -12.94 -7.53 -12.18
CA ARG A 909 -12.49 -7.17 -13.54
C ARG A 909 -11.80 -5.81 -13.60
N GLY A 910 -11.45 -5.24 -12.45
CA GLY A 910 -10.91 -3.89 -12.36
C GLY A 910 -11.99 -2.81 -12.49
N SER A 911 -11.71 -1.64 -11.91
CA SER A 911 -12.60 -0.48 -12.01
C SER A 911 -12.51 0.18 -13.40
N PHE A 912 -13.57 0.90 -13.78
CA PHE A 912 -13.55 1.71 -15.01
C PHE A 912 -12.42 2.76 -15.01
N VAL A 913 -12.20 3.42 -13.87
CA VAL A 913 -11.16 4.45 -13.72
C VAL A 913 -9.77 3.86 -13.95
N THR A 914 -9.45 2.73 -13.31
CA THR A 914 -8.14 2.08 -13.50
C THR A 914 -7.93 1.60 -14.93
N TRP A 915 -8.98 1.06 -15.59
CA TRP A 915 -8.93 0.73 -17.01
C TRP A 915 -8.65 1.93 -17.90
N PHE A 916 -9.39 3.02 -17.70
CA PHE A 916 -9.21 4.25 -18.46
C PHE A 916 -7.76 4.77 -18.34
N LEU A 917 -7.25 4.89 -17.11
CA LEU A 917 -5.89 5.37 -16.87
C LEU A 917 -4.85 4.47 -17.52
N SER A 918 -4.98 3.14 -17.43
CA SER A 918 -4.01 2.23 -18.05
C SER A 918 -4.08 2.25 -19.56
N ILE A 919 -5.26 2.32 -20.16
CA ILE A 919 -5.40 2.46 -21.62
C ILE A 919 -4.72 3.74 -22.10
N VAL A 920 -4.90 4.86 -21.39
CA VAL A 920 -4.21 6.12 -21.69
C VAL A 920 -2.69 5.96 -21.60
N SER A 921 -2.19 5.41 -20.50
CA SER A 921 -0.75 5.18 -20.30
C SER A 921 -0.15 4.27 -21.37
N PHE A 922 -0.75 3.10 -21.62
CA PHE A 922 -0.27 2.16 -22.65
C PHE A 922 -0.34 2.76 -24.06
N SER A 923 -1.38 3.54 -24.35
CA SER A 923 -1.47 4.25 -25.62
C SER A 923 -0.31 5.23 -25.78
N ILE A 924 -0.01 6.03 -24.75
CA ILE A 924 1.14 6.96 -24.75
C ILE A 924 2.44 6.18 -25.00
N VAL A 925 2.71 5.11 -24.25
CA VAL A 925 3.92 4.30 -24.46
C VAL A 925 3.99 3.76 -25.89
N ALA A 926 2.89 3.22 -26.43
CA ALA A 926 2.84 2.71 -27.80
C ALA A 926 3.11 3.80 -28.85
N PHE A 927 2.50 4.98 -28.72
CA PHE A 927 2.76 6.13 -29.60
C PHE A 927 4.23 6.56 -29.54
N LEU A 928 4.83 6.59 -28.34
CA LEU A 928 6.22 6.99 -28.16
C LEU A 928 7.21 5.97 -28.74
N LEU A 929 6.98 4.68 -28.50
CA LEU A 929 7.81 3.61 -29.07
C LEU A 929 7.73 3.62 -30.61
N GLU A 930 6.55 3.89 -31.18
CA GLU A 930 6.36 4.02 -32.62
C GLU A 930 7.13 5.21 -33.21
N GLU A 931 7.07 6.37 -32.55
CA GLU A 931 7.86 7.56 -32.94
C GLU A 931 9.37 7.31 -32.84
N ILE A 932 9.81 6.58 -31.82
CA ILE A 932 11.21 6.23 -31.58
C ILE A 932 11.74 5.26 -32.64
N LEU A 933 11.04 4.14 -32.87
CA LEU A 933 11.53 3.01 -33.66
C LEU A 933 11.35 3.25 -35.16
N ILE A 934 10.21 3.80 -35.58
CA ILE A 934 9.86 3.93 -37.00
C ILE A 934 9.51 5.37 -37.44
N GLY A 935 9.57 6.36 -36.53
CA GLY A 935 9.42 7.77 -36.87
C GLY A 935 7.99 8.21 -37.16
N GLY A 936 7.00 7.65 -36.48
CA GLY A 936 5.63 8.16 -36.56
C GLY A 936 4.89 7.79 -37.86
N ARG A 937 5.30 6.70 -38.51
CA ARG A 937 4.81 6.24 -39.82
C ARG A 937 3.40 5.66 -39.76
N ILE A 938 3.01 5.06 -38.64
CA ILE A 938 1.70 4.41 -38.48
C ILE A 938 0.82 5.31 -37.61
N LEU A 939 1.04 5.30 -36.30
CA LEU A 939 0.24 6.02 -35.33
C LEU A 939 0.46 7.54 -35.40
N GLY A 940 1.69 7.98 -35.71
CA GLY A 940 1.99 9.39 -35.97
C GLY A 940 1.29 9.99 -37.20
N ARG A 941 0.88 9.18 -38.20
CA ARG A 941 0.03 9.64 -39.31
C ARG A 941 -1.42 9.84 -38.86
N LEU A 942 -1.95 8.91 -38.08
CA LEU A 942 -3.28 9.03 -37.48
C LEU A 942 -3.36 10.28 -36.60
N ARG A 943 -2.34 10.55 -35.77
CA ARG A 943 -2.23 11.80 -34.98
C ARG A 943 -2.33 13.04 -35.86
N ARG A 944 -1.59 13.07 -36.98
CA ARG A 944 -1.60 14.21 -37.91
C ARG A 944 -2.97 14.40 -38.56
N LEU A 945 -3.66 13.32 -38.91
CA LEU A 945 -5.02 13.36 -39.47
C LEU A 945 -6.03 13.86 -38.44
N VAL A 946 -6.01 13.34 -37.22
CA VAL A 946 -6.89 13.76 -36.12
C VAL A 946 -6.62 15.23 -35.75
N TRP A 947 -5.36 15.62 -35.60
CA TRP A 947 -4.98 17.01 -35.33
C TRP A 947 -5.46 17.95 -36.42
N LYS A 948 -5.30 17.58 -37.70
CA LYS A 948 -5.77 18.40 -38.83
C LYS A 948 -7.29 18.56 -38.83
N LYS A 949 -8.04 17.52 -38.45
CA LYS A 949 -9.51 17.56 -38.33
C LYS A 949 -9.98 18.39 -37.13
N ALA A 950 -9.39 18.17 -35.95
CA ALA A 950 -9.71 18.91 -34.73
C ALA A 950 -9.36 20.39 -34.84
N HIS A 951 -8.17 20.72 -35.35
CA HIS A 951 -7.75 22.10 -35.57
C HIS A 951 -8.58 22.78 -36.66
N GLY A 952 -8.99 22.04 -37.69
CA GLY A 952 -9.94 22.53 -38.69
C GLY A 952 -11.30 22.90 -38.08
N GLN A 953 -11.83 22.05 -37.20
CA GLN A 953 -13.09 22.32 -36.49
C GLN A 953 -12.99 23.50 -35.52
N VAL A 954 -11.93 23.55 -34.70
CA VAL A 954 -11.69 24.66 -33.77
C VAL A 954 -11.52 25.98 -34.52
N ASN A 955 -10.72 26.01 -35.60
CA ASN A 955 -10.58 27.23 -36.41
C ASN A 955 -11.89 27.62 -37.12
N SER A 956 -12.72 26.67 -37.54
CA SER A 956 -14.05 26.96 -38.11
C SER A 956 -15.04 27.46 -37.06
N TRP A 957 -14.87 27.06 -35.80
CA TRP A 957 -15.68 27.50 -34.68
C TRP A 957 -15.32 28.93 -34.28
N TRP A 958 -14.03 29.24 -34.14
CA TRP A 958 -13.54 30.61 -33.92
C TRP A 958 -13.94 31.56 -35.07
N LYS A 959 -13.83 31.13 -36.33
CA LYS A 959 -14.28 31.93 -37.48
C LYS A 959 -15.78 32.22 -37.51
N ARG A 960 -16.60 31.40 -36.84
CA ARG A 960 -18.05 31.61 -36.70
C ARG A 960 -18.45 32.47 -35.50
N GLU A 961 -17.54 32.69 -34.55
CA GLU A 961 -17.73 33.65 -33.45
C GLU A 961 -17.24 35.06 -33.82
N ASP A 962 -16.32 35.17 -34.80
CA ASP A 962 -15.82 36.43 -35.34
C ASP A 962 -16.67 36.98 -36.54
N GLU A 963 -17.68 36.24 -36.99
CA GLU A 963 -18.75 36.67 -37.94
C GLU A 963 -20.03 36.98 -37.16
#